data_AF-A0A812THX5-F1
#
_entry.id   AF-A0A812THX5-F1
#
_cell.length_a   1.000
_cell.length_b   1.000
_cell.length_c   1.000
_cell.angle_alpha   90.00
_cell.angle_beta   90.00
_cell.angle_gamma   90.00
#
_symmetry.space_group_name_H-M   'P 1'
#
loop_
_entity.id
_entity.type
_entity.pdbx_description
1 polymer ?
#
loop_
_entity_poly.entity_id
_entity_poly.type
_entity_poly.pdbx_seq_one_letter_code
_entity_poly.pdbx_strand_id
1 'polypeptide(L)'
;MQGMIEVRLREAPDVVCQCTPSGTLRASKDLQDLSREAVRRDKKERLEAACNIRRKSEAGKRREAASIEQALDMVARERSHEFLCPFLLCVCLPVAILTNLAGIPPTSGLGAVFLSIFALSLSFCASCFISMKVSCTAKGHAEVAYGRDAACWTTLFLLLGLFTLLLLVAMTVQHSLHGYWWTVFLIWPGVCLTCYWGANRALEGAGEVDSEIWHRRLREAEANVRERSIVFKGKVIREQGRACICSWPGKYEGAWDTMVATAREGNVSAAVVFLPDGTPEFGKHSRIPQNEPFKGPCWCEPLYGGKKPWGCRWFALWIQNVEEAVKSGAVLEVYFFANMVGKGTVATFATAGAENKRRERLEVQKGMFTQSATFQAALGSGLACLSKKPRADSSSPYDREVHRIFLTSLTDEEREFLESSEGLGNSQKAEVAWLEHKGYAYIKRDVADWLEEEAVALKGLQPSPKVVTSSKTIPDKAQKDLILASIAIKYTQSNSVGYSKNGMMVGVGAGQQSRVDCVKLAGRKVATWWLRFHPKVKGLPFKDGVKRQDRVNARVRYIEGDMEELRHVLWEAERTEWLKNFDSPPEPLTAEEKSTFLKGLDDVAISSDAFFPFRDSIDHATRLGVKFVAQPGGSVADKEVIDACNTYGMTMAFTQLRLFHH
;
A
#
# COMPACT_ATOMS: atom_id res chain seq x y z
N MET A 1 39.79 -49.60 -8.80
CA MET A 1 39.57 -48.30 -8.14
C MET A 1 38.12 -47.89 -8.34
N GLN A 2 37.27 -48.10 -7.34
CA GLN A 2 35.86 -47.68 -7.36
C GLN A 2 35.79 -46.25 -6.83
N GLY A 3 35.27 -45.33 -7.65
CA GLY A 3 35.08 -43.93 -7.27
C GLY A 3 33.87 -43.77 -6.34
N MET A 4 34.10 -43.20 -5.16
CA MET A 4 33.04 -42.73 -4.26
C MET A 4 32.45 -41.43 -4.82
N ILE A 5 31.11 -41.33 -4.88
CA ILE A 5 30.41 -40.07 -5.15
C ILE A 5 29.92 -39.52 -3.81
N GLU A 6 30.50 -38.38 -3.40
CA GLU A 6 30.08 -37.60 -2.22
C GLU A 6 28.98 -36.63 -2.66
N VAL A 7 27.78 -36.73 -2.08
CA VAL A 7 26.67 -35.79 -2.36
C VAL A 7 26.37 -34.99 -1.09
N ARG A 8 26.63 -33.68 -1.14
CA ARG A 8 26.27 -32.73 -0.07
C ARG A 8 24.91 -32.12 -0.35
N LEU A 9 24.02 -32.14 0.65
CA LEU A 9 22.77 -31.41 0.59
C LEU A 9 23.04 -29.91 0.73
N ARG A 10 22.64 -29.13 -0.28
CA ARG A 10 22.88 -27.68 -0.39
C ARG A 10 22.29 -26.85 0.78
N GLU A 11 21.40 -27.43 1.59
CA GLU A 11 20.73 -26.76 2.71
C GLU A 11 21.18 -27.26 4.12
N ALA A 12 22.17 -28.16 4.22
CA ALA A 12 22.76 -28.61 5.49
C ALA A 12 24.18 -29.19 5.27
N PRO A 13 25.25 -28.38 5.35
CA PRO A 13 26.62 -28.82 5.05
C PRO A 13 27.15 -29.92 5.99
N ASP A 14 26.48 -30.17 7.12
CA ASP A 14 26.91 -31.10 8.16
C ASP A 14 26.40 -32.54 7.94
N VAL A 15 25.53 -32.75 6.96
CA VAL A 15 24.94 -34.07 6.67
C VAL A 15 25.71 -34.74 5.53
N VAL A 16 26.65 -35.60 5.90
CA VAL A 16 27.41 -36.45 4.98
C VAL A 16 26.66 -37.78 4.80
N CYS A 17 26.24 -38.09 3.58
CA CYS A 17 25.70 -39.41 3.23
C CYS A 17 26.71 -40.18 2.40
N GLN A 18 27.04 -41.41 2.83
CA GLN A 18 27.84 -42.36 2.06
C GLN A 18 26.92 -43.39 1.41
N CYS A 19 27.08 -43.61 0.10
CA CYS A 19 26.37 -44.64 -0.64
C CYS A 19 27.37 -45.65 -1.23
N THR A 20 27.20 -46.93 -0.89
CA THR A 20 27.88 -48.04 -1.58
C THR A 20 26.94 -48.68 -2.61
N PRO A 21 27.44 -49.13 -3.78
CA PRO A 21 26.61 -49.68 -4.83
C PRO A 21 26.31 -51.16 -4.55
N SER A 22 25.25 -51.42 -3.79
CA SER A 22 24.56 -52.71 -3.83
C SER A 22 23.07 -52.46 -3.59
N GLY A 23 22.25 -52.93 -4.53
CA GLY A 23 20.83 -52.61 -4.68
C GLY A 23 20.04 -52.56 -3.37
N THR A 24 19.61 -51.36 -3.01
CA THR A 24 18.33 -51.00 -2.39
C THR A 24 18.39 -49.48 -2.21
N LEU A 25 17.46 -48.75 -2.84
CA LEU A 25 17.24 -47.33 -2.59
C LEU A 25 16.83 -47.15 -1.12
N ARG A 26 17.80 -47.13 -0.19
CA ARG A 26 17.57 -46.59 1.15
C ARG A 26 17.54 -45.08 0.99
N ALA A 27 16.30 -44.61 0.81
CA ALA A 27 15.92 -43.22 0.76
C ALA A 27 16.46 -42.44 1.98
N SER A 28 16.39 -41.13 1.86
CA SER A 28 16.40 -40.15 2.95
C SER A 28 15.82 -40.73 4.25
N LYS A 29 16.28 -40.22 5.41
CA LYS A 29 15.54 -40.33 6.68
C LYS A 29 14.03 -40.41 6.40
N ASP A 30 13.36 -41.38 7.03
CA ASP A 30 11.93 -41.70 6.89
C ASP A 30 11.10 -40.46 6.50
N LEU A 31 10.24 -40.55 5.48
CA LEU A 31 9.38 -39.44 5.04
C LEU A 31 8.54 -38.87 6.20
N GLN A 32 8.31 -39.67 7.25
CA GLN A 32 7.72 -39.22 8.51
C GLN A 32 8.64 -38.27 9.30
N ASP A 33 9.94 -38.53 9.37
CA ASP A 33 10.94 -37.65 9.98
C ASP A 33 11.07 -36.33 9.21
N LEU A 34 11.09 -36.41 7.87
CA LEU A 34 11.12 -35.24 6.99
C LEU A 34 9.87 -34.36 7.22
N SER A 35 8.70 -34.97 7.41
CA SER A 35 7.46 -34.27 7.74
C SER A 35 7.55 -33.54 9.08
N ARG A 36 8.07 -34.19 10.14
CA ARG A 36 8.24 -33.57 11.47
C ARG A 36 9.16 -32.35 11.43
N GLU A 37 10.25 -32.42 10.68
CA GLU A 37 11.19 -31.31 10.53
C GLU A 37 10.63 -30.17 9.67
N ALA A 38 9.92 -30.51 8.59
CA ALA A 38 9.24 -29.54 7.73
C ALA A 38 8.20 -28.71 8.49
N VAL A 39 7.41 -29.33 9.37
CA VAL A 39 6.41 -28.65 10.20
C VAL A 39 7.02 -27.59 11.13
N ARG A 40 8.21 -27.86 11.70
CA ARG A 40 8.91 -26.91 12.58
C ARG A 40 9.42 -25.69 11.81
N ARG A 41 9.96 -25.88 10.59
CA ARG A 41 10.49 -24.81 9.73
C ARG A 41 9.37 -23.94 9.13
N ASP A 42 8.29 -24.56 8.66
CA ASP A 42 7.10 -23.88 8.14
C ASP A 42 6.53 -22.86 9.15
N LYS A 43 6.56 -23.18 10.45
CA LYS A 43 6.07 -22.28 11.50
C LYS A 43 6.91 -20.99 11.61
N LYS A 44 8.22 -21.08 11.36
CA LYS A 44 9.17 -19.97 11.41
C LYS A 44 9.05 -19.09 10.15
N GLU A 45 9.05 -19.70 8.97
CA GLU A 45 8.95 -18.98 7.68
C GLU A 45 7.60 -18.29 7.50
N ARG A 46 6.48 -18.88 7.99
CA ARG A 46 5.15 -18.25 7.91
C ARG A 46 5.07 -16.91 8.66
N LEU A 47 5.81 -16.76 9.75
CA LEU A 47 5.86 -15.50 10.51
C LEU A 47 6.59 -14.40 9.72
N GLU A 48 7.63 -14.75 8.98
CA GLU A 48 8.43 -13.82 8.18
C GLU A 48 7.75 -13.47 6.84
N ALA A 49 7.22 -14.46 6.12
CA ALA A 49 6.54 -14.27 4.84
C ALA A 49 5.23 -13.46 4.99
N ALA A 50 4.43 -13.70 6.03
CA ALA A 50 3.22 -12.93 6.30
C ALA A 50 3.52 -11.45 6.55
N CYS A 51 4.67 -11.14 7.13
CA CYS A 51 5.10 -9.75 7.35
C CYS A 51 5.51 -9.07 6.05
N ASN A 52 6.22 -9.77 5.15
CA ASN A 52 6.71 -9.23 3.88
C ASN A 52 5.62 -9.06 2.82
N ILE A 53 4.74 -10.06 2.65
CA ILE A 53 3.63 -10.00 1.69
C ILE A 53 2.68 -8.85 2.03
N ARG A 54 2.37 -8.66 3.33
CA ARG A 54 1.50 -7.58 3.79
C ARG A 54 2.12 -6.20 3.56
N ARG A 55 3.42 -6.04 3.81
CA ARG A 55 4.16 -4.80 3.53
C ARG A 55 4.18 -4.44 2.04
N LYS A 56 4.36 -5.43 1.15
CA LYS A 56 4.40 -5.21 -0.30
C LYS A 56 3.00 -4.96 -0.88
N SER A 57 1.98 -5.70 -0.44
CA SER A 57 0.58 -5.47 -0.86
C SER A 57 0.07 -4.09 -0.46
N GLU A 58 0.39 -3.62 0.76
CA GLU A 58 -0.02 -2.29 1.22
C GLU A 58 0.74 -1.16 0.48
N ALA A 59 2.01 -1.35 0.13
CA ALA A 59 2.78 -0.36 -0.64
C ALA A 59 2.33 -0.26 -2.11
N GLY A 60 2.03 -1.40 -2.76
CA GLY A 60 1.52 -1.44 -4.13
C GLY A 60 0.14 -0.79 -4.24
N LYS A 61 -0.79 -1.14 -3.35
CA LYS A 61 -2.14 -0.55 -3.30
C LYS A 61 -2.11 0.97 -3.07
N ARG A 62 -1.15 1.47 -2.29
CA ARG A 62 -0.97 2.92 -2.06
C ARG A 62 -0.51 3.67 -3.31
N ARG A 63 0.37 3.07 -4.12
CA ARG A 63 0.85 3.67 -5.38
C ARG A 63 -0.23 3.69 -6.45
N GLU A 64 -0.98 2.60 -6.57
CA GLU A 64 -2.11 2.51 -7.49
C GLU A 64 -3.22 3.50 -7.12
N ALA A 65 -3.58 3.58 -5.84
CA ALA A 65 -4.56 4.56 -5.35
C ALA A 65 -4.12 6.01 -5.61
N ALA A 66 -2.85 6.35 -5.36
CA ALA A 66 -2.32 7.69 -5.60
C ALA A 66 -2.32 8.08 -7.11
N SER A 67 -2.04 7.13 -8.00
CA SER A 67 -2.09 7.37 -9.45
C SER A 67 -3.52 7.55 -9.96
N ILE A 68 -4.48 6.82 -9.39
CA ILE A 68 -5.91 6.98 -9.70
C ILE A 68 -6.39 8.34 -9.20
N GLU A 69 -6.04 8.72 -7.97
CA GLU A 69 -6.39 10.02 -7.38
C GLU A 69 -5.86 11.21 -8.20
N GLN A 70 -4.61 11.14 -8.68
CA GLN A 70 -4.06 12.16 -9.59
C GLN A 70 -4.78 12.25 -10.93
N ALA A 71 -5.18 11.12 -11.51
CA ALA A 71 -5.95 11.10 -12.75
C ALA A 71 -7.36 11.69 -12.56
N LEU A 72 -7.99 11.41 -11.42
CA LEU A 72 -9.28 11.99 -11.03
C LEU A 72 -9.19 13.51 -10.85
N ASP A 73 -8.12 14.00 -10.21
CA ASP A 73 -7.91 15.43 -9.97
C ASP A 73 -7.64 16.21 -11.29
N MET A 74 -6.92 15.61 -12.24
CA MET A 74 -6.73 16.21 -13.57
C MET A 74 -8.05 16.41 -14.32
N VAL A 75 -8.93 15.42 -14.32
CA VAL A 75 -10.26 15.50 -14.96
C VAL A 75 -11.16 16.52 -14.26
N ALA A 76 -11.05 16.64 -12.93
CA ALA A 76 -11.80 17.63 -12.15
C ALA A 76 -11.33 19.09 -12.44
N ARG A 77 -10.02 19.31 -12.58
CA ARG A 77 -9.45 20.64 -12.83
C ARG A 77 -9.80 21.22 -14.21
N GLU A 78 -9.84 20.39 -15.26
CA GLU A 78 -10.21 20.84 -16.62
C GLU A 78 -11.61 21.45 -16.68
N ARG A 79 -12.57 20.95 -15.88
CA ARG A 79 -13.95 21.44 -15.84
C ARG A 79 -14.13 22.72 -15.01
N SER A 80 -13.24 22.96 -14.04
CA SER A 80 -13.32 24.15 -13.17
C SER A 80 -13.05 25.47 -13.92
N HIS A 81 -12.23 25.44 -14.97
CA HIS A 81 -11.89 26.61 -15.78
C HIS A 81 -13.05 27.07 -16.69
N GLU A 82 -13.97 26.19 -17.07
CA GLU A 82 -15.12 26.53 -17.92
C GLU A 82 -16.21 27.33 -17.16
N PHE A 83 -16.22 27.29 -15.82
CA PHE A 83 -17.26 27.91 -14.98
C PHE A 83 -16.89 29.27 -14.36
N LEU A 84 -15.60 29.58 -14.21
CA LEU A 84 -15.16 30.85 -13.63
C LEU A 84 -15.47 32.07 -14.52
N CYS A 85 -15.42 31.87 -15.85
CA CYS A 85 -15.73 32.91 -16.84
C CYS A 85 -17.20 33.36 -16.84
N PRO A 86 -18.20 32.44 -16.87
CA PRO A 86 -19.61 32.80 -16.74
C PRO A 86 -19.95 33.54 -15.44
N PHE A 87 -19.31 33.19 -14.31
CA PHE A 87 -19.60 33.81 -13.01
C PHE A 87 -19.22 35.31 -12.96
N LEU A 88 -18.05 35.67 -13.49
CA LEU A 88 -17.59 37.06 -13.54
C LEU A 88 -18.48 37.92 -14.44
N LEU A 89 -18.87 37.39 -15.61
CA LEU A 89 -19.64 38.12 -16.62
C LEU A 89 -21.14 38.22 -16.28
N CYS A 90 -21.74 37.15 -15.75
CA CYS A 90 -23.20 37.07 -15.61
C CYS A 90 -23.71 37.48 -14.22
N VAL A 91 -22.87 37.61 -13.19
CA VAL A 91 -23.35 37.93 -11.82
C VAL A 91 -22.72 39.19 -11.25
N CYS A 92 -21.39 39.33 -11.36
CA CYS A 92 -20.70 40.47 -10.77
C CYS A 92 -20.98 41.78 -11.53
N LEU A 93 -20.96 41.72 -12.87
CA LEU A 93 -21.17 42.90 -13.72
C LEU A 93 -22.60 43.48 -13.60
N PRO A 94 -23.69 42.68 -13.61
CA PRO A 94 -25.03 43.23 -13.49
C PRO A 94 -25.34 43.80 -12.09
N VAL A 95 -24.84 43.19 -11.02
CA VAL A 95 -24.97 43.73 -9.65
C VAL A 95 -24.26 45.08 -9.53
N ALA A 96 -23.06 45.22 -10.14
CA ALA A 96 -22.35 46.48 -10.20
C ALA A 96 -23.14 47.55 -10.99
N ILE A 97 -23.79 47.18 -12.10
CA ILE A 97 -24.62 48.11 -12.88
C ILE A 97 -25.84 48.57 -12.06
N LEU A 98 -26.58 47.65 -11.42
CA LEU A 98 -27.78 48.01 -10.64
C LEU A 98 -27.47 48.89 -9.42
N THR A 99 -26.38 48.59 -8.72
CA THR A 99 -25.97 49.40 -7.55
C THR A 99 -25.61 50.83 -7.95
N ASN A 100 -24.99 51.03 -9.12
CA ASN A 100 -24.74 52.36 -9.66
C ASN A 100 -26.03 53.06 -10.12
N LEU A 101 -26.98 52.33 -10.73
CA LEU A 101 -28.26 52.89 -11.16
C LEU A 101 -29.17 53.29 -9.99
N ALA A 102 -29.09 52.59 -8.86
CA ALA A 102 -29.84 52.93 -7.63
C ALA A 102 -29.46 54.30 -7.05
N GLY A 103 -28.29 54.84 -7.38
CA GLY A 103 -27.85 56.18 -6.98
C GLY A 103 -28.47 57.33 -7.80
N ILE A 104 -29.21 57.04 -8.87
CA ILE A 104 -29.83 58.05 -9.73
C ILE A 104 -31.22 58.43 -9.18
N PRO A 105 -31.56 59.73 -9.04
CA PRO A 105 -32.86 60.15 -8.53
C PRO A 105 -34.02 59.60 -9.39
N PRO A 106 -35.10 59.08 -8.76
CA PRO A 106 -36.23 58.45 -9.45
C PRO A 106 -37.06 59.43 -10.29
N THR A 107 -36.89 60.74 -10.06
CA THR A 107 -37.51 61.84 -10.81
C THR A 107 -36.81 62.12 -12.15
N SER A 108 -35.68 61.47 -12.44
CA SER A 108 -34.94 61.68 -13.68
C SER A 108 -35.45 60.77 -14.80
N GLY A 109 -35.77 61.36 -15.96
CA GLY A 109 -36.11 60.60 -17.16
C GLY A 109 -34.94 59.75 -17.67
N LEU A 110 -33.70 60.20 -17.45
CA LEU A 110 -32.48 59.45 -17.75
C LEU A 110 -32.39 58.14 -16.94
N GLY A 111 -32.72 58.16 -15.65
CA GLY A 111 -32.75 56.96 -14.82
C GLY A 111 -33.75 55.92 -15.33
N ALA A 112 -34.95 56.36 -15.74
CA ALA A 112 -35.97 55.48 -16.30
C ALA A 112 -35.55 54.84 -17.64
N VAL A 113 -34.85 55.59 -18.50
CA VAL A 113 -34.31 55.09 -19.77
C VAL A 113 -33.19 54.09 -19.54
N PHE A 114 -32.22 54.40 -18.66
CA PHE A 114 -31.13 53.47 -18.35
C PHE A 114 -31.63 52.19 -17.69
N LEU A 115 -32.59 52.28 -16.77
CA LEU A 115 -33.22 51.11 -16.17
C LEU A 115 -33.87 50.21 -17.24
N SER A 116 -34.55 50.81 -18.20
CA SER A 116 -35.21 50.07 -19.29
C SER A 116 -34.22 49.40 -20.26
N ILE A 117 -33.08 50.05 -20.55
CA ILE A 117 -32.03 49.51 -21.43
C ILE A 117 -31.29 48.34 -20.76
N PHE A 118 -30.91 48.48 -19.49
CA PHE A 118 -30.10 47.48 -18.80
C PHE A 118 -30.92 46.33 -18.18
N ALA A 119 -32.23 46.51 -17.96
CA ALA A 119 -33.11 45.50 -17.38
C ALA A 119 -33.17 44.18 -18.18
N LEU A 120 -33.07 44.24 -19.51
CA LEU A 120 -33.02 43.06 -20.38
C LEU A 120 -31.73 42.25 -20.16
N SER A 121 -30.59 42.93 -20.00
CA SER A 121 -29.30 42.30 -19.72
C SER A 121 -29.28 41.68 -18.31
N LEU A 122 -29.88 42.36 -17.34
CA LEU A 122 -30.05 41.89 -15.96
C LEU A 122 -30.98 40.68 -15.85
N SER A 123 -32.03 40.65 -16.67
CA SER A 123 -32.99 39.56 -16.71
C SER A 123 -32.47 38.32 -17.44
N PHE A 124 -31.67 38.52 -18.49
CA PHE A 124 -30.92 37.44 -19.13
C PHE A 124 -29.95 36.76 -18.16
N CYS A 125 -29.30 37.53 -17.28
CA CYS A 125 -28.42 37.00 -16.23
C CYS A 125 -29.19 36.21 -15.16
N ALA A 126 -30.36 36.70 -14.75
CA ALA A 126 -31.23 35.99 -13.79
C ALA A 126 -31.86 34.71 -14.38
N SER A 127 -32.16 34.68 -15.68
CA SER A 127 -32.74 33.51 -16.35
C SER A 127 -31.70 32.41 -16.64
N CYS A 128 -30.48 32.78 -17.04
CA CYS A 128 -29.34 31.85 -17.11
C CYS A 128 -29.08 31.16 -15.76
N PHE A 129 -29.38 31.86 -14.65
CA PHE A 129 -29.20 31.35 -13.31
C PHE A 129 -30.27 30.33 -12.86
N ILE A 130 -31.55 30.58 -13.19
CA ILE A 130 -32.63 29.59 -12.99
C ILE A 130 -32.36 28.33 -13.83
N SER A 131 -31.84 28.51 -15.05
CA SER A 131 -31.40 27.42 -15.94
C SER A 131 -30.29 26.57 -15.32
N MET A 132 -29.31 27.20 -14.65
CA MET A 132 -28.27 26.51 -13.86
C MET A 132 -28.84 25.77 -12.65
N LYS A 133 -29.78 26.37 -11.90
CA LYS A 133 -30.39 25.73 -10.73
C LYS A 133 -31.20 24.51 -11.14
N VAL A 134 -32.05 24.62 -12.18
CA VAL A 134 -32.82 23.50 -12.71
C VAL A 134 -31.91 22.38 -13.19
N SER A 135 -30.79 22.72 -13.86
CA SER A 135 -29.78 21.72 -14.26
C SER A 135 -29.08 21.05 -13.06
N CYS A 136 -28.87 21.77 -11.95
CA CYS A 136 -28.23 21.24 -10.73
C CYS A 136 -29.21 20.52 -9.78
N THR A 137 -30.50 20.87 -9.77
CA THR A 137 -31.52 20.23 -8.92
C THR A 137 -32.26 19.09 -9.61
N ALA A 138 -32.35 19.09 -10.95
CA ALA A 138 -32.95 17.98 -11.72
C ALA A 138 -32.04 16.74 -11.82
N LYS A 139 -30.80 16.84 -11.33
CA LYS A 139 -29.84 15.73 -11.29
C LYS A 139 -29.19 15.72 -9.91
N GLY A 140 -29.26 14.61 -9.18
CA GLY A 140 -28.56 14.39 -7.90
C GLY A 140 -27.03 14.37 -8.01
N HIS A 141 -26.45 15.12 -8.95
CA HIS A 141 -25.05 15.09 -9.37
C HIS A 141 -24.23 16.28 -8.85
N ALA A 142 -24.82 17.18 -8.07
CA ALA A 142 -24.12 18.37 -7.54
C ALA A 142 -22.99 18.01 -6.55
N GLU A 143 -23.12 16.95 -5.76
CA GLU A 143 -22.05 16.49 -4.86
C GLU A 143 -20.88 15.85 -5.61
N VAL A 144 -21.13 15.27 -6.78
CA VAL A 144 -20.15 14.43 -7.51
C VAL A 144 -19.28 15.24 -8.47
N ALA A 145 -19.79 16.35 -9.02
CA ALA A 145 -19.04 17.16 -9.98
C ALA A 145 -18.18 18.29 -9.35
N TYR A 146 -18.44 18.68 -8.11
CA TYR A 146 -17.95 19.95 -7.54
C TYR A 146 -17.43 19.82 -6.10
N GLY A 147 -17.35 18.59 -5.57
CA GLY A 147 -16.90 18.32 -4.21
C GLY A 147 -17.78 18.99 -3.14
N ARG A 148 -17.25 19.09 -1.92
CA ARG A 148 -17.99 19.58 -0.74
C ARG A 148 -18.40 21.06 -0.85
N ASP A 149 -17.81 21.82 -1.77
CA ASP A 149 -18.03 23.27 -1.93
C ASP A 149 -19.15 23.61 -2.92
N ALA A 150 -19.62 22.65 -3.71
CA ALA A 150 -20.69 22.80 -4.71
C ALA A 150 -21.99 23.42 -4.17
N ALA A 151 -22.40 22.92 -3.00
CA ALA A 151 -23.61 23.35 -2.32
C ALA A 151 -23.48 24.79 -1.79
N CYS A 152 -22.26 25.18 -1.43
CA CYS A 152 -21.98 26.54 -0.96
C CYS A 152 -22.08 27.54 -2.12
N TRP A 153 -21.48 27.24 -3.26
CA TRP A 153 -21.54 28.09 -4.46
C TRP A 153 -22.95 28.24 -5.01
N THR A 154 -23.69 27.15 -5.14
CA THR A 154 -25.09 27.18 -5.59
C THR A 154 -25.99 28.00 -4.67
N THR A 155 -25.79 27.89 -3.35
CA THR A 155 -26.52 28.69 -2.36
C THR A 155 -26.16 30.17 -2.45
N LEU A 156 -24.87 30.50 -2.57
CA LEU A 156 -24.41 31.88 -2.70
C LEU A 156 -24.99 32.56 -3.94
N PHE A 157 -25.00 31.88 -5.08
CA PHE A 157 -25.57 32.43 -6.30
C PHE A 157 -27.09 32.60 -6.23
N LEU A 158 -27.81 31.72 -5.50
CA LEU A 158 -29.25 31.86 -5.26
C LEU A 158 -29.59 33.12 -4.50
N LEU A 159 -28.81 33.41 -3.46
CA LEU A 159 -28.99 34.59 -2.64
C LEU A 159 -28.69 35.86 -3.45
N LEU A 160 -27.63 35.86 -4.25
CA LEU A 160 -27.29 36.98 -5.14
C LEU A 160 -28.36 37.22 -6.22
N GLY A 161 -28.82 36.17 -6.91
CA GLY A 161 -29.85 36.30 -7.95
C GLY A 161 -31.19 36.82 -7.41
N LEU A 162 -31.63 36.33 -6.23
CA LEU A 162 -32.83 36.81 -5.56
C LEU A 162 -32.69 38.29 -5.17
N PHE A 163 -31.52 38.69 -4.66
CA PHE A 163 -31.24 40.08 -4.32
C PHE A 163 -31.32 41.01 -5.54
N THR A 164 -30.75 40.60 -6.68
CA THR A 164 -30.81 41.35 -7.96
C THR A 164 -32.25 41.54 -8.44
N LEU A 165 -33.10 40.51 -8.33
CA LEU A 165 -34.52 40.58 -8.73
C LEU A 165 -35.30 41.54 -7.82
N LEU A 166 -35.08 41.46 -6.51
CA LEU A 166 -35.73 42.36 -5.55
C LEU A 166 -35.36 43.82 -5.77
N LEU A 167 -34.09 44.10 -6.10
CA LEU A 167 -33.64 45.44 -6.46
C LEU A 167 -34.34 45.94 -7.74
N LEU A 168 -34.44 45.11 -8.77
CA LEU A 168 -35.13 45.47 -10.02
C LEU A 168 -36.61 45.78 -9.79
N VAL A 169 -37.30 45.00 -8.95
CA VAL A 169 -38.69 45.26 -8.55
C VAL A 169 -38.79 46.62 -7.84
N ALA A 170 -37.95 46.85 -6.83
CA ALA A 170 -37.98 48.09 -6.05
C ALA A 170 -37.77 49.32 -6.94
N MET A 171 -36.79 49.28 -7.83
CA MET A 171 -36.52 50.38 -8.77
C MET A 171 -37.69 50.61 -9.74
N THR A 172 -38.28 49.53 -10.27
CA THR A 172 -39.41 49.65 -11.21
C THR A 172 -40.64 50.26 -10.54
N VAL A 173 -40.95 49.85 -9.29
CA VAL A 173 -42.04 50.43 -8.49
C VAL A 173 -41.76 51.91 -8.22
N GLN A 174 -40.54 52.24 -7.81
CA GLN A 174 -40.16 53.61 -7.49
C GLN A 174 -40.28 54.55 -8.70
N HIS A 175 -39.83 54.14 -9.89
CA HIS A 175 -39.99 54.93 -11.12
C HIS A 175 -41.46 55.02 -11.58
N SER A 176 -42.26 53.96 -11.38
CA SER A 176 -43.69 53.96 -11.71
C SER A 176 -44.47 54.98 -10.89
N LEU A 177 -44.17 55.08 -9.59
CA LEU A 177 -44.78 56.07 -8.67
C LEU A 177 -44.46 57.51 -9.06
N HIS A 178 -43.38 57.76 -9.80
CA HIS A 178 -42.97 59.09 -10.27
C HIS A 178 -43.43 59.39 -11.72
N GLY A 179 -44.41 58.65 -12.24
CA GLY A 179 -45.03 58.90 -13.54
C GLY A 179 -44.41 58.13 -14.72
N TYR A 180 -43.38 57.32 -14.49
CA TYR A 180 -42.75 56.47 -15.52
C TYR A 180 -43.33 55.05 -15.54
N TRP A 181 -44.66 54.94 -15.49
CA TRP A 181 -45.38 53.66 -15.44
C TRP A 181 -45.14 52.75 -16.66
N TRP A 182 -44.73 53.32 -17.79
CA TRP A 182 -44.36 52.58 -19.01
C TRP A 182 -43.14 51.67 -18.82
N THR A 183 -42.27 51.94 -17.83
CA THR A 183 -41.11 51.09 -17.51
C THR A 183 -41.53 49.66 -17.15
N VAL A 184 -42.69 49.49 -16.50
CA VAL A 184 -43.26 48.17 -16.17
C VAL A 184 -43.52 47.35 -17.43
N PHE A 185 -44.11 47.99 -18.45
CA PHE A 185 -44.52 47.34 -19.69
C PHE A 185 -43.36 47.03 -20.63
N LEU A 186 -42.21 47.71 -20.49
CA LEU A 186 -41.00 47.38 -21.24
C LEU A 186 -40.15 46.31 -20.56
N ILE A 187 -40.03 46.36 -19.23
CA ILE A 187 -39.11 45.52 -18.48
C ILE A 187 -39.66 44.11 -18.30
N TRP A 188 -40.87 43.97 -17.76
CA TRP A 188 -41.40 42.69 -17.29
C TRP A 188 -41.73 41.66 -18.40
N PRO A 189 -42.23 42.05 -19.58
CA PRO A 189 -42.39 41.10 -20.68
C PRO A 189 -41.06 40.50 -21.16
N GLY A 190 -40.00 41.31 -21.22
CA GLY A 190 -38.64 40.86 -21.53
C GLY A 190 -38.07 39.92 -20.47
N VAL A 191 -38.33 40.20 -19.19
CA VAL A 191 -37.98 39.31 -18.07
C VAL A 191 -38.68 37.96 -18.21
N CYS A 192 -40.00 37.97 -18.44
CA CYS A 192 -40.78 36.73 -18.57
C CYS A 192 -40.35 35.89 -19.77
N LEU A 193 -40.12 36.50 -20.94
CA LEU A 193 -39.66 35.78 -22.13
C LEU A 193 -38.27 35.17 -21.92
N THR A 194 -37.33 35.92 -21.33
CA THR A 194 -35.97 35.43 -21.09
C THR A 194 -35.94 34.32 -20.03
N CYS A 195 -36.76 34.42 -18.98
CA CYS A 195 -36.98 33.34 -18.01
C CYS A 195 -37.58 32.08 -18.66
N TYR A 196 -38.59 32.24 -19.51
CA TYR A 196 -39.21 31.12 -20.24
C TYR A 196 -38.22 30.43 -21.19
N TRP A 197 -37.45 31.21 -21.96
CA TRP A 197 -36.45 30.68 -22.89
C TRP A 197 -35.28 30.00 -22.16
N GLY A 198 -34.81 30.59 -21.06
CA GLY A 198 -33.79 29.99 -20.20
C GLY A 198 -34.23 28.68 -19.54
N ALA A 199 -35.49 28.60 -19.11
CA ALA A 199 -36.06 27.36 -18.56
C ALA A 199 -36.18 26.26 -19.63
N ASN A 200 -36.66 26.58 -20.84
CA ASN A 200 -36.76 25.61 -21.92
C ASN A 200 -35.40 25.11 -22.41
N ARG A 201 -34.38 25.99 -22.54
CA ARG A 201 -33.02 25.57 -22.90
C ARG A 201 -32.36 24.67 -21.85
N ALA A 202 -32.61 24.91 -20.56
CA ALA A 202 -32.16 24.01 -19.49
C ALA A 202 -32.77 22.61 -19.62
N LEU A 203 -34.06 22.55 -19.98
CA LEU A 203 -34.78 21.29 -20.17
C LEU A 203 -34.31 20.55 -21.43
N GLU A 204 -34.00 21.26 -22.52
CA GLU A 204 -33.46 20.67 -23.77
C GLU A 204 -32.01 20.17 -23.61
N GLY A 205 -31.16 20.90 -22.89
CA GLY A 205 -29.77 20.49 -22.60
C GLY A 205 -29.64 19.36 -21.58
N ALA A 206 -30.73 18.97 -20.92
CA ALA A 206 -30.73 17.92 -19.90
C ALA A 206 -30.75 16.49 -20.49
N GLY A 207 -30.90 16.33 -21.80
CA GLY A 207 -30.91 15.04 -22.50
C GLY A 207 -29.68 14.18 -22.18
N GLU A 208 -29.94 12.90 -21.88
CA GLU A 208 -29.12 11.73 -21.44
C GLU A 208 -27.59 11.63 -21.67
N VAL A 209 -26.92 12.55 -22.34
CA VAL A 209 -25.61 12.27 -22.97
C VAL A 209 -24.38 12.46 -22.06
N ASP A 210 -24.47 13.11 -20.89
CA ASP A 210 -23.25 13.44 -20.11
C ASP A 210 -22.84 12.39 -19.06
N SER A 211 -23.79 11.67 -18.46
CA SER A 211 -23.49 10.65 -17.43
C SER A 211 -22.81 9.42 -18.02
N GLU A 212 -23.31 8.93 -19.16
CA GLU A 212 -22.76 7.74 -19.80
C GLU A 212 -21.38 8.01 -20.40
N ILE A 213 -21.16 9.20 -20.99
CA ILE A 213 -19.84 9.63 -21.46
C ILE A 213 -18.87 9.79 -20.29
N TRP A 214 -19.28 10.37 -19.16
CA TRP A 214 -18.40 10.52 -18.00
C TRP A 214 -18.06 9.17 -17.35
N HIS A 215 -19.05 8.29 -17.14
CA HIS A 215 -18.79 6.94 -16.64
C HIS A 215 -17.98 6.10 -17.63
N ARG A 216 -18.17 6.30 -18.93
CA ARG A 216 -17.35 5.68 -19.96
C ARG A 216 -15.91 6.20 -19.90
N ARG A 217 -15.70 7.51 -19.78
CA ARG A 217 -14.37 8.13 -19.65
C ARG A 217 -13.69 7.75 -18.33
N LEU A 218 -14.44 7.62 -17.24
CA LEU A 218 -13.96 7.14 -15.96
C LEU A 218 -13.52 5.67 -16.08
N ARG A 219 -14.36 4.80 -16.65
CA ARG A 219 -14.00 3.40 -16.91
C ARG A 219 -12.83 3.28 -17.87
N GLU A 220 -12.75 4.13 -18.89
CA GLU A 220 -11.62 4.20 -19.82
C GLU A 220 -10.35 4.72 -19.13
N ALA A 221 -10.45 5.69 -18.21
CA ALA A 221 -9.31 6.18 -17.43
C ALA A 221 -8.83 5.13 -16.42
N GLU A 222 -9.73 4.47 -15.70
CA GLU A 222 -9.42 3.35 -14.81
C GLU A 222 -8.82 2.18 -15.59
N ALA A 223 -9.39 1.82 -16.74
CA ALA A 223 -8.87 0.78 -17.62
C ALA A 223 -7.50 1.17 -18.17
N ASN A 224 -7.28 2.42 -18.56
CA ASN A 224 -5.99 2.91 -19.05
C ASN A 224 -4.93 2.93 -17.95
N VAL A 225 -5.26 3.34 -16.72
CA VAL A 225 -4.35 3.30 -15.57
C VAL A 225 -4.02 1.85 -15.22
N ARG A 226 -5.02 0.98 -15.19
CA ARG A 226 -4.84 -0.46 -14.93
C ARG A 226 -4.02 -1.13 -16.01
N GLU A 227 -4.30 -0.87 -17.29
CA GLU A 227 -3.52 -1.37 -18.43
C GLU A 227 -2.09 -0.84 -18.38
N ARG A 228 -1.89 0.47 -18.14
CA ARG A 228 -0.56 1.06 -17.94
C ARG A 228 0.16 0.51 -16.73
N SER A 229 -0.55 0.05 -15.70
CA SER A 229 0.04 -0.53 -14.50
C SER A 229 0.56 -1.95 -14.74
N ILE A 230 -0.13 -2.75 -15.56
CA ILE A 230 0.21 -4.17 -15.82
C ILE A 230 1.07 -4.36 -17.08
N VAL A 231 0.92 -3.52 -18.11
CA VAL A 231 1.73 -3.57 -19.34
C VAL A 231 3.02 -2.80 -19.12
N PHE A 232 4.15 -3.39 -19.49
CA PHE A 232 5.43 -2.70 -19.52
C PHE A 232 6.13 -2.95 -20.85
N LYS A 233 6.31 -1.90 -21.66
CA LYS A 233 6.94 -2.01 -22.99
C LYS A 233 8.44 -1.70 -22.98
N GLY A 234 9.03 -1.57 -21.79
CA GLY A 234 10.38 -1.03 -21.59
C GLY A 234 10.39 0.51 -21.57
N LYS A 235 11.42 1.07 -20.94
CA LYS A 235 11.74 2.49 -20.91
C LYS A 235 13.26 2.65 -20.89
N VAL A 236 13.82 2.95 -22.05
CA VAL A 236 15.26 3.15 -22.23
C VAL A 236 15.59 4.62 -22.01
N ILE A 237 16.53 4.90 -21.12
CA ILE A 237 17.03 6.25 -20.86
C ILE A 237 18.25 6.46 -21.76
N ARG A 238 18.21 7.50 -22.61
CA ARG A 238 19.24 7.80 -23.61
C ARG A 238 20.41 8.56 -23.00
N GLU A 239 21.15 7.91 -22.10
CA GLU A 239 22.29 8.48 -21.41
C GLU A 239 23.50 7.55 -21.51
N GLN A 240 24.63 8.08 -21.97
CA GLN A 240 25.85 7.30 -22.19
C GLN A 240 26.40 6.77 -20.86
N GLY A 241 26.78 5.49 -20.83
CA GLY A 241 27.32 4.84 -19.63
C GLY A 241 26.28 4.46 -18.58
N ARG A 242 25.01 4.83 -18.75
CA ARG A 242 23.92 4.43 -17.85
C ARG A 242 23.66 2.93 -17.97
N ALA A 243 23.49 2.24 -16.84
CA ALA A 243 23.08 0.84 -16.82
C ALA A 243 21.65 0.69 -17.39
N CYS A 244 21.44 -0.28 -18.27
CA CYS A 244 20.15 -0.63 -18.85
C CYS A 244 19.85 -2.10 -18.62
N ILE A 245 18.77 -2.39 -17.89
CA ILE A 245 18.35 -3.75 -17.58
C ILE A 245 17.72 -4.37 -18.84
N CYS A 246 18.45 -5.27 -19.49
CA CYS A 246 18.02 -5.90 -20.73
C CYS A 246 17.31 -7.22 -20.52
N SER A 247 17.62 -7.96 -19.45
CA SER A 247 16.94 -9.22 -19.14
C SER A 247 16.71 -9.35 -17.65
N TRP A 248 15.51 -9.77 -17.27
CA TRP A 248 15.11 -9.87 -15.87
C TRP A 248 14.38 -11.19 -15.55
N PRO A 249 14.69 -11.82 -14.40
CA PRO A 249 14.02 -13.04 -13.99
C PRO A 249 12.62 -12.78 -13.45
N GLY A 250 11.59 -13.11 -14.24
CA GLY A 250 10.17 -12.98 -13.85
C GLY A 250 9.75 -13.81 -12.63
N LYS A 251 10.61 -14.70 -12.11
CA LYS A 251 10.40 -15.44 -10.85
C LYS A 251 10.30 -14.51 -9.62
N TYR A 252 10.90 -13.31 -9.68
CA TYR A 252 10.96 -12.37 -8.55
C TYR A 252 9.95 -11.24 -8.72
N GLU A 253 8.65 -11.55 -8.59
CA GLU A 253 7.52 -10.63 -8.83
C GLU A 253 7.68 -9.28 -8.09
N GLY A 254 8.00 -9.29 -6.80
CA GLY A 254 8.14 -8.04 -6.04
C GLY A 254 9.35 -7.17 -6.46
N ALA A 255 10.43 -7.78 -6.93
CA ALA A 255 11.60 -7.04 -7.44
C ALA A 255 11.33 -6.52 -8.87
N TRP A 256 10.62 -7.32 -9.67
CA TRP A 256 10.09 -6.92 -10.97
C TRP A 256 9.20 -5.67 -10.84
N ASP A 257 8.22 -5.66 -9.95
CA ASP A 257 7.32 -4.52 -9.74
C ASP A 257 8.09 -3.24 -9.35
N THR A 258 9.10 -3.39 -8.50
CA THR A 258 9.95 -2.28 -8.07
C THR A 258 10.78 -1.73 -9.22
N MET A 259 11.39 -2.60 -10.00
CA MET A 259 12.14 -2.23 -11.21
C MET A 259 11.23 -1.54 -12.24
N VAL A 260 10.04 -2.07 -12.50
CA VAL A 260 9.08 -1.47 -13.44
C VAL A 260 8.61 -0.09 -12.95
N ALA A 261 8.30 0.06 -11.67
CA ALA A 261 7.88 1.34 -11.11
C ALA A 261 8.99 2.41 -11.23
N THR A 262 10.21 2.08 -10.80
CA THR A 262 11.37 2.98 -10.90
C THR A 262 11.74 3.29 -12.35
N ALA A 263 11.57 2.35 -13.26
CA ALA A 263 11.78 2.59 -14.68
C ALA A 263 10.71 3.53 -15.25
N ARG A 264 9.43 3.35 -14.90
CA ARG A 264 8.34 4.27 -15.29
C ARG A 264 8.58 5.70 -14.82
N GLU A 265 9.15 5.88 -13.63
CA GLU A 265 9.57 7.19 -13.11
C GLU A 265 10.78 7.78 -13.86
N GLY A 266 11.50 6.98 -14.65
CA GLY A 266 12.72 7.41 -15.35
C GLY A 266 13.97 7.34 -14.48
N ASN A 267 13.91 6.64 -13.35
CA ASN A 267 15.05 6.44 -12.46
C ASN A 267 15.90 5.24 -12.89
N VAL A 268 15.30 4.23 -13.52
CA VAL A 268 15.98 3.02 -14.02
C VAL A 268 15.77 2.89 -15.52
N SER A 269 16.83 2.58 -16.27
CA SER A 269 16.69 2.24 -17.69
C SER A 269 16.44 0.74 -17.82
N ALA A 270 15.40 0.34 -18.54
CA ALA A 270 15.01 -1.06 -18.69
C ALA A 270 14.47 -1.34 -20.09
N ALA A 271 15.06 -2.30 -20.79
CA ALA A 271 14.63 -2.75 -22.11
C ALA A 271 13.62 -3.90 -22.08
N VAL A 272 13.43 -4.54 -20.91
CA VAL A 272 12.52 -5.67 -20.71
C VAL A 272 11.06 -5.33 -21.05
N VAL A 273 10.34 -6.32 -21.57
CA VAL A 273 8.96 -6.17 -22.05
C VAL A 273 8.05 -7.22 -21.42
N PHE A 274 6.90 -6.79 -20.93
CA PHE A 274 5.86 -7.63 -20.37
C PHE A 274 4.49 -7.23 -20.92
N LEU A 275 3.86 -8.17 -21.62
CA LEU A 275 2.55 -8.05 -22.24
C LEU A 275 1.66 -9.16 -21.66
N PRO A 276 0.88 -8.89 -20.59
CA PRO A 276 0.05 -9.90 -19.96
C PRO A 276 -1.19 -10.26 -20.80
N ASP A 277 -1.80 -11.40 -20.48
CA ASP A 277 -3.05 -11.86 -21.11
C ASP A 277 -4.18 -10.81 -20.96
N GLY A 278 -5.05 -10.75 -21.97
CA GLY A 278 -6.12 -9.75 -22.06
C GLY A 278 -5.70 -8.35 -22.52
N THR A 279 -4.39 -8.12 -22.79
CA THR A 279 -3.91 -6.82 -23.29
C THR A 279 -3.86 -6.78 -24.83
N PRO A 280 -3.98 -5.59 -25.46
CA PRO A 280 -4.10 -5.48 -26.92
C PRO A 280 -2.92 -6.06 -27.72
N GLU A 281 -1.73 -6.15 -27.13
CA GLU A 281 -0.53 -6.70 -27.80
C GLU A 281 -0.27 -8.18 -27.49
N PHE A 282 -1.02 -8.78 -26.54
CA PHE A 282 -0.94 -10.21 -26.24
C PHE A 282 -1.42 -11.04 -27.44
N GLY A 283 -0.76 -12.17 -27.70
CA GLY A 283 -1.10 -13.04 -28.84
C GLY A 283 -0.64 -12.51 -30.21
N LYS A 284 -0.14 -11.27 -30.31
CA LYS A 284 0.39 -10.74 -31.58
C LYS A 284 1.72 -11.38 -31.95
N HIS A 285 1.92 -11.58 -33.25
CA HIS A 285 3.14 -12.14 -33.81
C HIS A 285 3.86 -11.10 -34.69
N SER A 286 5.19 -11.02 -34.57
CA SER A 286 6.02 -10.15 -35.40
C SER A 286 6.84 -10.98 -36.38
N ARG A 287 6.82 -10.59 -37.67
CA ARG A 287 7.62 -11.23 -38.72
C ARG A 287 9.12 -11.04 -38.44
N ILE A 288 9.90 -12.05 -38.81
CA ILE A 288 11.36 -11.96 -38.76
C ILE A 288 11.81 -11.05 -39.92
N PRO A 289 12.63 -10.02 -39.67
CA PRO A 289 13.19 -9.17 -40.72
C PRO A 289 14.00 -9.98 -41.75
N GLN A 290 13.99 -9.58 -43.03
CA GLN A 290 14.65 -10.31 -44.12
C GLN A 290 16.18 -10.38 -44.00
N ASN A 291 16.77 -9.43 -43.27
CA ASN A 291 18.21 -9.36 -43.01
C ASN A 291 18.68 -10.31 -41.89
N GLU A 292 17.76 -10.99 -41.21
CA GLU A 292 18.09 -11.97 -40.16
C GLU A 292 18.12 -13.39 -40.73
N PRO A 293 19.10 -14.23 -40.36
CA PRO A 293 19.31 -15.56 -40.95
C PRO A 293 18.33 -16.64 -40.45
N PHE A 294 17.29 -16.28 -39.70
CA PHE A 294 16.40 -17.22 -39.02
C PHE A 294 15.14 -17.52 -39.83
N LYS A 295 14.78 -18.80 -39.90
CA LYS A 295 13.62 -19.29 -40.65
C LYS A 295 12.35 -19.24 -39.80
N GLY A 296 11.21 -19.02 -40.47
CA GLY A 296 9.89 -19.09 -39.87
C GLY A 296 9.03 -17.86 -40.16
N PRO A 297 7.70 -17.96 -39.99
CA PRO A 297 6.79 -16.85 -40.29
C PRO A 297 6.84 -15.71 -39.26
N CYS A 298 7.38 -15.97 -38.06
CA CYS A 298 7.51 -15.02 -36.96
C CYS A 298 8.56 -15.49 -35.96
N TRP A 299 8.93 -14.62 -35.01
CA TRP A 299 9.92 -14.93 -33.97
C TRP A 299 9.58 -16.14 -33.07
N CYS A 300 8.35 -16.64 -33.05
CA CYS A 300 8.03 -17.83 -32.25
C CYS A 300 8.85 -19.06 -32.64
N GLU A 301 9.25 -19.19 -33.91
CA GLU A 301 10.04 -20.33 -34.38
C GLU A 301 11.44 -20.36 -33.72
N PRO A 302 12.28 -19.32 -33.84
CA PRO A 302 13.58 -19.31 -33.15
C PRO A 302 13.47 -19.23 -31.62
N LEU A 303 12.43 -18.60 -31.06
CA LEU A 303 12.28 -18.46 -29.60
C LEU A 303 11.81 -19.74 -28.93
N TYR A 304 10.79 -20.38 -29.51
CA TYR A 304 10.03 -21.44 -28.84
C TYR A 304 10.01 -22.76 -29.61
N GLY A 305 10.53 -22.76 -30.84
CA GLY A 305 10.46 -23.88 -31.77
C GLY A 305 9.11 -24.00 -32.48
N GLY A 306 8.22 -23.01 -32.39
CA GLY A 306 6.91 -23.07 -33.04
C GLY A 306 5.96 -21.98 -32.58
N LYS A 307 4.90 -21.71 -33.35
CA LYS A 307 3.92 -20.65 -33.06
C LYS A 307 3.22 -20.89 -31.72
N LYS A 308 3.19 -19.86 -30.86
CA LYS A 308 2.57 -19.91 -29.51
C LYS A 308 1.38 -18.97 -29.38
N PRO A 309 0.35 -19.31 -28.60
CA PRO A 309 -0.88 -18.51 -28.48
C PRO A 309 -0.67 -17.14 -27.82
N TRP A 310 0.33 -16.99 -26.95
CA TRP A 310 0.69 -15.71 -26.33
C TRP A 310 1.48 -14.76 -27.25
N GLY A 311 1.87 -15.21 -28.45
CA GLY A 311 2.55 -14.38 -29.43
C GLY A 311 4.05 -14.17 -29.20
N CYS A 312 4.69 -13.46 -30.12
CA CYS A 312 6.11 -13.07 -30.04
C CYS A 312 6.35 -11.56 -30.19
N ARG A 313 5.29 -10.76 -30.08
CA ARG A 313 5.37 -9.30 -30.20
C ARG A 313 6.29 -8.66 -29.17
N TRP A 314 6.29 -9.18 -27.94
CA TRP A 314 7.16 -8.70 -26.85
C TRP A 314 8.63 -8.70 -27.26
N PHE A 315 9.09 -9.72 -27.99
CA PHE A 315 10.48 -9.89 -28.39
C PHE A 315 10.91 -8.84 -29.43
N ALA A 316 10.02 -8.49 -30.36
CA ALA A 316 10.29 -7.44 -31.34
C ALA A 316 10.42 -6.06 -30.66
N LEU A 317 9.55 -5.75 -29.68
CA LEU A 317 9.67 -4.53 -28.88
C LEU A 317 10.96 -4.52 -28.04
N TRP A 318 11.29 -5.67 -27.47
CA TRP A 318 12.52 -5.84 -26.69
C TRP A 318 13.77 -5.62 -27.54
N ILE A 319 13.84 -6.16 -28.77
CA ILE A 319 14.94 -5.90 -29.71
C ILE A 319 15.08 -4.40 -29.95
N GLN A 320 13.98 -3.70 -30.23
CA GLN A 320 14.00 -2.25 -30.47
C GLN A 320 14.58 -1.49 -29.27
N ASN A 321 14.17 -1.84 -28.06
CA ASN A 321 14.69 -1.23 -26.83
C ASN A 321 16.18 -1.51 -26.63
N VAL A 322 16.64 -2.74 -26.89
CA VAL A 322 18.06 -3.09 -26.78
C VAL A 322 18.88 -2.33 -27.81
N GLU A 323 18.43 -2.26 -29.06
CA GLU A 323 19.12 -1.49 -30.10
C GLU A 323 19.18 0.00 -29.78
N GLU A 324 18.12 0.56 -29.20
CA GLU A 324 18.10 1.93 -28.72
C GLU A 324 19.10 2.14 -27.57
N ALA A 325 19.15 1.22 -26.60
CA ALA A 325 20.11 1.27 -25.49
C ALA A 325 21.56 1.23 -26.01
N VAL A 326 21.86 0.32 -26.94
CA VAL A 326 23.17 0.21 -27.60
C VAL A 326 23.52 1.50 -28.36
N LYS A 327 22.60 2.04 -29.15
CA LYS A 327 22.80 3.31 -29.88
C LYS A 327 23.06 4.50 -28.96
N SER A 328 22.46 4.49 -27.76
CA SER A 328 22.69 5.53 -26.76
C SER A 328 23.99 5.36 -25.95
N GLY A 329 24.74 4.26 -26.16
CA GLY A 329 25.95 3.96 -25.40
C GLY A 329 25.67 3.51 -23.96
N ALA A 330 24.49 2.96 -23.69
CA ALA A 330 24.13 2.40 -22.39
C ALA A 330 24.89 1.09 -22.12
N VAL A 331 25.14 0.80 -20.84
CA VAL A 331 25.75 -0.45 -20.39
C VAL A 331 24.64 -1.48 -20.17
N LEU A 332 24.60 -2.53 -21.00
CA LEU A 332 23.55 -3.55 -20.90
C LEU A 332 23.79 -4.45 -19.67
N GLU A 333 22.73 -4.77 -18.94
CA GLU A 333 22.76 -5.69 -17.80
C GLU A 333 21.78 -6.86 -17.97
N VAL A 334 22.22 -8.06 -17.60
CA VAL A 334 21.43 -9.29 -17.62
C VAL A 334 21.42 -9.88 -16.21
N TYR A 335 20.23 -9.98 -15.62
CA TYR A 335 20.05 -10.54 -14.28
C TYR A 335 19.76 -12.04 -14.35
N PHE A 336 20.55 -12.83 -13.62
CA PHE A 336 20.40 -14.26 -13.44
C PHE A 336 19.62 -14.57 -12.15
N PHE A 337 19.10 -15.78 -12.02
CA PHE A 337 18.56 -16.25 -10.75
C PHE A 337 19.60 -16.21 -9.63
N ALA A 338 19.12 -16.12 -8.39
CA ALA A 338 19.97 -15.95 -7.23
C ALA A 338 21.05 -17.04 -7.13
N ASN A 339 22.32 -16.65 -7.08
CA ASN A 339 23.51 -17.52 -7.07
C ASN A 339 23.67 -18.41 -8.31
N MET A 340 23.16 -17.97 -9.46
CA MET A 340 23.17 -18.73 -10.72
C MET A 340 23.75 -17.94 -11.91
N VAL A 341 24.58 -16.93 -11.64
CA VAL A 341 25.24 -16.11 -12.66
C VAL A 341 25.97 -16.99 -13.68
N GLY A 342 25.65 -16.80 -14.96
CA GLY A 342 26.26 -17.52 -16.08
C GLY A 342 25.73 -18.93 -16.32
N LYS A 343 24.76 -19.43 -15.54
CA LYS A 343 24.12 -20.72 -15.75
C LYS A 343 22.81 -20.59 -16.52
N GLY A 344 22.36 -21.68 -17.12
CA GLY A 344 21.05 -21.72 -17.78
C GLY A 344 21.00 -20.99 -19.12
N THR A 345 22.12 -20.71 -19.77
CA THR A 345 22.13 -20.20 -21.15
C THR A 345 21.78 -21.30 -22.15
N VAL A 346 21.58 -20.93 -23.41
CA VAL A 346 21.42 -21.87 -24.54
C VAL A 346 22.66 -21.77 -25.42
N ALA A 347 22.95 -22.78 -26.23
CA ALA A 347 24.19 -22.82 -26.98
C ALA A 347 24.31 -21.67 -28.01
N THR A 348 23.21 -21.39 -28.73
CA THR A 348 23.12 -20.27 -29.67
C THR A 348 21.66 -19.82 -29.81
N PHE A 349 21.43 -18.63 -30.37
CA PHE A 349 20.06 -18.21 -30.68
C PHE A 349 19.36 -19.15 -31.68
N ALA A 350 20.11 -19.79 -32.58
CA ALA A 350 19.56 -20.76 -33.54
C ALA A 350 19.05 -22.05 -32.88
N THR A 351 19.63 -22.46 -31.75
CA THR A 351 19.21 -23.67 -31.01
C THR A 351 18.16 -23.38 -29.94
N ALA A 352 17.95 -22.11 -29.57
CA ALA A 352 17.07 -21.69 -28.48
C ALA A 352 15.67 -22.32 -28.56
N GLY A 353 15.04 -22.29 -29.74
CA GLY A 353 13.71 -22.85 -29.95
C GLY A 353 13.64 -24.38 -29.87
N ALA A 354 14.66 -25.09 -30.37
CA ALA A 354 14.75 -26.55 -30.26
C ALA A 354 14.98 -26.98 -28.80
N GLU A 355 15.84 -26.27 -28.08
CA GLU A 355 16.06 -26.48 -26.65
C GLU A 355 14.81 -26.13 -25.83
N ASN A 356 14.04 -25.11 -26.22
CA ASN A 356 12.75 -24.79 -25.61
C ASN A 356 11.75 -25.95 -25.78
N LYS A 357 11.63 -26.49 -27.00
CA LYS A 357 10.83 -27.69 -27.25
C LYS A 357 11.26 -28.88 -26.37
N ARG A 358 12.56 -29.08 -26.20
CA ARG A 358 13.08 -30.14 -25.31
C ARG A 358 12.64 -29.91 -23.85
N ARG A 359 12.75 -28.69 -23.34
CA ARG A 359 12.24 -28.32 -21.99
C ARG A 359 10.74 -28.53 -21.86
N GLU A 360 9.95 -28.10 -22.85
CA GLU A 360 8.50 -28.30 -22.85
C GLU A 360 8.10 -29.78 -22.81
N ARG A 361 8.80 -30.64 -23.56
CA ARG A 361 8.56 -32.10 -23.49
C ARG A 361 8.78 -32.66 -22.08
N LEU A 362 9.86 -32.22 -21.41
CA LEU A 362 10.16 -32.64 -20.04
C LEU A 362 9.13 -32.10 -19.04
N GLU A 363 8.63 -30.87 -19.23
CA GLU A 363 7.56 -30.33 -18.38
C GLU A 363 6.23 -31.07 -18.59
N VAL A 364 5.90 -31.48 -19.81
CA VAL A 364 4.74 -32.34 -20.09
C VAL A 364 4.92 -33.70 -19.38
N GLN A 365 6.09 -34.31 -19.48
CA GLN A 365 6.41 -35.57 -18.80
C GLN A 365 6.29 -35.43 -17.27
N LYS A 366 6.72 -34.29 -16.71
CA LYS A 366 6.54 -33.95 -15.30
C LYS A 366 5.06 -33.83 -14.92
N GLY A 367 4.22 -33.24 -15.77
CA GLY A 367 2.77 -33.20 -15.56
C GLY A 367 2.14 -34.60 -15.49
N MET A 368 2.61 -35.51 -16.35
CA MET A 368 2.16 -36.91 -16.39
C MET A 368 2.79 -37.79 -15.30
N PHE A 369 3.86 -37.33 -14.65
CA PHE A 369 4.59 -38.10 -13.62
C PHE A 369 3.71 -38.58 -12.47
N THR A 370 2.68 -37.80 -12.11
CA THR A 370 1.71 -38.14 -11.06
C THR A 370 0.90 -39.42 -11.35
N GLN A 371 0.87 -39.87 -12.61
CA GLN A 371 0.20 -41.10 -13.05
C GLN A 371 1.18 -42.29 -13.14
N SER A 372 2.47 -42.08 -12.90
CA SER A 372 3.49 -43.13 -13.02
C SER A 372 3.47 -44.11 -11.84
N ALA A 373 3.88 -45.36 -12.09
CA ALA A 373 4.03 -46.38 -11.04
C ALA A 373 5.03 -45.93 -9.94
N THR A 374 6.10 -45.24 -10.33
CA THR A 374 7.10 -44.68 -9.41
C THR A 374 6.47 -43.69 -8.42
N PHE A 375 5.61 -42.80 -8.91
CA PHE A 375 4.90 -41.85 -8.05
C PHE A 375 3.89 -42.54 -7.12
N GLN A 376 3.14 -43.53 -7.63
CA GLN A 376 2.21 -44.32 -6.80
C GLN A 376 2.94 -45.09 -5.69
N ALA A 377 4.12 -45.65 -5.97
CA ALA A 377 4.97 -46.29 -4.96
C ALA A 377 5.46 -45.29 -3.89
N ALA A 378 5.83 -44.07 -4.29
CA ALA A 378 6.22 -43.03 -3.35
C ALA A 378 5.05 -42.57 -2.45
N LEU A 379 3.83 -42.47 -3.00
CA LEU A 379 2.62 -42.23 -2.20
C LEU A 379 2.41 -43.31 -1.15
N GLY A 380 2.52 -44.59 -1.53
CA GLY A 380 2.44 -45.72 -0.60
C GLY A 380 3.53 -45.74 0.47
N SER A 381 4.64 -45.05 0.22
CA SER A 381 5.79 -44.94 1.14
C SER A 381 5.72 -43.70 2.06
N GLY A 382 4.63 -42.94 2.03
CA GLY A 382 4.43 -41.79 2.94
C GLY A 382 4.66 -40.41 2.33
N LEU A 383 4.81 -40.29 1.00
CA LEU A 383 4.92 -38.99 0.32
C LEU A 383 3.70 -38.09 0.62
N ALA A 384 2.51 -38.68 0.74
CA ALA A 384 1.28 -37.99 1.09
C ALA A 384 1.31 -37.32 2.49
N CYS A 385 2.22 -37.75 3.37
CA CYS A 385 2.38 -37.21 4.72
C CYS A 385 3.22 -35.91 4.76
N LEU A 386 3.81 -35.50 3.64
CA LEU A 386 4.53 -34.23 3.54
C LEU A 386 3.56 -33.03 3.47
N SER A 387 3.99 -31.92 4.05
CA SER A 387 3.23 -30.66 3.98
C SER A 387 3.10 -30.22 2.53
N LYS A 388 1.87 -29.97 2.08
CA LYS A 388 1.56 -29.36 0.77
C LYS A 388 1.51 -27.82 0.84
N LYS A 389 1.83 -27.23 1.99
CA LYS A 389 1.78 -25.78 2.14
C LYS A 389 3.02 -25.17 1.47
N PRO A 390 2.85 -24.23 0.53
CA PRO A 390 3.97 -23.58 -0.15
C PRO A 390 4.76 -22.70 0.84
N ARG A 391 6.08 -22.66 0.64
CA ARG A 391 7.03 -21.81 1.37
C ARG A 391 7.26 -20.48 0.65
N ALA A 392 8.22 -19.69 1.12
CA ALA A 392 8.56 -18.38 0.56
C ALA A 392 8.99 -18.42 -0.91
N ASP A 393 9.52 -19.55 -1.39
CA ASP A 393 9.87 -19.80 -2.78
C ASP A 393 8.71 -20.43 -3.60
N SER A 394 7.50 -20.42 -3.04
CA SER A 394 6.28 -21.01 -3.58
C SER A 394 6.29 -22.53 -3.74
N SER A 395 7.31 -23.22 -3.24
CA SER A 395 7.38 -24.69 -3.24
C SER A 395 6.99 -25.28 -1.88
N SER A 396 6.28 -26.41 -1.85
CA SER A 396 6.06 -27.15 -0.61
C SER A 396 7.07 -28.30 -0.44
N PRO A 397 7.28 -28.81 0.78
CA PRO A 397 8.05 -30.04 1.01
C PRO A 397 7.57 -31.20 0.13
N TYR A 398 6.25 -31.31 -0.05
CA TYR A 398 5.66 -32.26 -0.99
C TYR A 398 6.13 -32.00 -2.42
N ASP A 399 6.04 -30.75 -2.92
CA ASP A 399 6.42 -30.43 -4.31
C ASP A 399 7.91 -30.64 -4.59
N ARG A 400 8.77 -30.30 -3.63
CA ARG A 400 10.23 -30.52 -3.73
C ARG A 400 10.55 -32.02 -3.81
N GLU A 401 9.88 -32.82 -2.99
CA GLU A 401 10.09 -34.26 -2.99
C GLU A 401 9.52 -34.93 -4.25
N VAL A 402 8.34 -34.51 -4.69
CA VAL A 402 7.78 -34.91 -6.00
C VAL A 402 8.76 -34.55 -7.12
N HIS A 403 9.33 -33.35 -7.11
CA HIS A 403 10.31 -32.93 -8.10
C HIS A 403 11.59 -33.77 -8.04
N ARG A 404 12.09 -34.10 -6.85
CA ARG A 404 13.25 -34.99 -6.66
C ARG A 404 12.99 -36.38 -7.25
N ILE A 405 11.86 -37.00 -6.92
CA ILE A 405 11.50 -38.33 -7.43
C ILE A 405 11.33 -38.27 -8.96
N PHE A 406 10.71 -37.21 -9.48
CA PHE A 406 10.63 -36.97 -10.91
C PHE A 406 12.04 -36.92 -11.55
N LEU A 407 12.97 -36.13 -11.02
CA LEU A 407 14.35 -36.05 -11.54
C LEU A 407 15.08 -37.40 -11.50
N THR A 408 14.81 -38.25 -10.51
CA THR A 408 15.37 -39.61 -10.46
C THR A 408 14.73 -40.56 -11.47
N SER A 409 13.52 -40.27 -11.95
CA SER A 409 12.86 -41.05 -13.00
C SER A 409 13.31 -40.70 -14.41
N LEU A 410 14.01 -39.58 -14.57
CA LEU A 410 14.58 -39.15 -15.84
C LEU A 410 15.89 -39.87 -16.15
N THR A 411 16.20 -39.98 -17.44
CA THR A 411 17.52 -40.41 -17.90
C THR A 411 18.60 -39.42 -17.47
N ASP A 412 19.85 -39.87 -17.38
CA ASP A 412 20.96 -38.99 -16.95
C ASP A 412 21.14 -37.80 -17.93
N GLU A 413 20.99 -38.02 -19.24
CA GLU A 413 21.02 -36.95 -20.25
C GLU A 413 19.92 -35.90 -20.07
N GLU A 414 18.72 -36.30 -19.66
CA GLU A 414 17.60 -35.38 -19.39
C GLU A 414 17.82 -34.61 -18.10
N ARG A 415 18.37 -35.26 -17.07
CA ARG A 415 18.71 -34.62 -15.79
C ARG A 415 19.79 -33.57 -15.97
N GLU A 416 20.89 -33.92 -16.65
CA GLU A 416 21.97 -32.99 -16.99
C GLU A 416 21.46 -31.82 -17.84
N PHE A 417 20.56 -32.08 -18.79
CA PHE A 417 19.94 -31.01 -19.58
C PHE A 417 19.07 -30.06 -18.73
N LEU A 418 18.30 -30.57 -17.77
CA LEU A 418 17.50 -29.72 -16.86
C LEU A 418 18.37 -28.91 -15.91
N GLU A 419 19.40 -29.53 -15.33
CA GLU A 419 20.35 -28.87 -14.43
C GLU A 419 21.13 -27.77 -15.16
N SER A 420 21.67 -28.06 -16.35
CA SER A 420 22.35 -27.06 -17.18
C SER A 420 21.41 -25.96 -17.69
N SER A 421 20.10 -26.27 -17.79
CA SER A 421 19.07 -25.30 -18.13
C SER A 421 18.66 -24.39 -16.96
N GLU A 422 19.10 -24.63 -15.72
CA GLU A 422 18.73 -23.77 -14.61
C GLU A 422 19.62 -22.51 -14.53
N GLY A 423 19.02 -21.33 -14.35
CA GLY A 423 19.73 -20.07 -14.11
C GLY A 423 19.13 -18.84 -14.80
N LEU A 424 18.43 -19.05 -15.92
CA LEU A 424 17.65 -18.04 -16.64
C LEU A 424 16.24 -18.55 -16.90
N GLY A 425 15.27 -17.64 -16.89
CA GLY A 425 13.91 -17.92 -17.35
C GLY A 425 13.85 -18.29 -18.84
N ASN A 426 12.77 -18.95 -19.26
CA ASN A 426 12.64 -19.45 -20.64
C ASN A 426 12.74 -18.34 -21.71
N SER A 427 12.15 -17.18 -21.47
CA SER A 427 12.29 -16.01 -22.36
C SER A 427 13.72 -15.44 -22.32
N GLN A 428 14.29 -15.31 -21.12
CA GLN A 428 15.63 -14.75 -20.90
C GLN A 428 16.73 -15.54 -21.62
N LYS A 429 16.59 -16.86 -21.70
CA LYS A 429 17.50 -17.72 -22.47
C LYS A 429 17.66 -17.24 -23.91
N ALA A 430 16.55 -16.91 -24.56
CA ALA A 430 16.55 -16.43 -25.94
C ALA A 430 17.02 -14.98 -26.04
N GLU A 431 16.68 -14.12 -25.06
CA GLU A 431 17.21 -12.75 -24.97
C GLU A 431 18.74 -12.75 -24.90
N VAL A 432 19.34 -13.52 -23.99
CA VAL A 432 20.79 -13.59 -23.81
C VAL A 432 21.48 -14.15 -25.06
N ALA A 433 20.94 -15.24 -25.63
CA ALA A 433 21.49 -15.80 -26.86
C ALA A 433 21.39 -14.84 -28.05
N TRP A 434 20.38 -13.97 -28.09
CA TRP A 434 20.26 -12.90 -29.08
C TRP A 434 21.33 -11.82 -28.90
N LEU A 435 21.57 -11.37 -27.66
CA LEU A 435 22.64 -10.41 -27.36
C LEU A 435 24.00 -10.94 -27.82
N GLU A 436 24.27 -12.22 -27.56
CA GLU A 436 25.50 -12.90 -27.97
C GLU A 436 25.59 -13.04 -29.50
N HIS A 437 24.48 -13.40 -30.18
CA HIS A 437 24.43 -13.47 -31.64
C HIS A 437 24.75 -12.12 -32.30
N LYS A 438 24.30 -11.00 -31.70
CA LYS A 438 24.59 -9.65 -32.18
C LYS A 438 25.97 -9.12 -31.74
N GLY A 439 26.66 -9.83 -30.85
CA GLY A 439 27.94 -9.39 -30.28
C GLY A 439 27.81 -8.18 -29.35
N TYR A 440 26.63 -7.99 -28.73
CA TYR A 440 26.42 -6.91 -27.78
C TYR A 440 27.05 -7.26 -26.43
N ALA A 441 27.94 -6.38 -25.94
CA ALA A 441 28.54 -6.54 -24.61
C ALA A 441 27.50 -6.26 -23.52
N TYR A 442 27.48 -7.12 -22.49
CA TYR A 442 26.59 -6.97 -21.33
C TYR A 442 27.27 -7.43 -20.04
N ILE A 443 26.83 -6.87 -18.91
CA ILE A 443 27.27 -7.26 -17.57
C ILE A 443 26.30 -8.31 -17.04
N LYS A 444 26.85 -9.39 -16.48
CA LYS A 444 26.08 -10.42 -15.78
C LYS A 444 25.89 -9.99 -14.33
N ARG A 445 24.64 -9.92 -13.87
CA ARG A 445 24.27 -9.54 -12.51
C ARG A 445 23.58 -10.70 -11.79
N ASP A 446 23.81 -10.81 -10.49
CA ASP A 446 23.02 -11.69 -9.64
C ASP A 446 21.80 -10.92 -9.13
N VAL A 447 20.60 -11.49 -9.24
CA VAL A 447 19.41 -10.87 -8.65
C VAL A 447 19.51 -10.77 -7.12
N ALA A 448 20.34 -11.59 -6.47
CA ALA A 448 20.63 -11.44 -5.05
C ALA A 448 21.21 -10.05 -4.73
N ASP A 449 22.10 -9.54 -5.58
CA ASP A 449 22.67 -8.19 -5.43
C ASP A 449 21.57 -7.13 -5.46
N TRP A 450 20.60 -7.26 -6.37
CA TRP A 450 19.45 -6.35 -6.42
C TRP A 450 18.52 -6.52 -5.23
N LEU A 451 18.29 -7.73 -4.73
CA LEU A 451 17.44 -7.94 -3.55
C LEU A 451 18.10 -7.40 -2.28
N GLU A 452 19.42 -7.50 -2.19
CA GLU A 452 20.22 -6.88 -1.14
C GLU A 452 20.28 -5.37 -1.29
N GLU A 453 20.48 -4.84 -2.50
CA GLU A 453 20.38 -3.41 -2.80
C GLU A 453 18.97 -2.87 -2.62
N GLU A 454 17.91 -3.62 -2.91
CA GLU A 454 16.52 -3.26 -2.58
C GLU A 454 16.39 -3.24 -1.05
N ALA A 455 16.96 -4.21 -0.34
CA ALA A 455 16.97 -4.20 1.12
C ALA A 455 17.85 -3.08 1.71
N VAL A 456 18.94 -2.69 1.04
CA VAL A 456 19.89 -1.64 1.45
C VAL A 456 19.39 -0.25 1.05
N ALA A 457 18.77 -0.08 -0.10
CA ALA A 457 18.10 1.13 -0.56
C ALA A 457 16.78 1.33 0.19
N LEU A 458 16.04 0.26 0.50
CA LEU A 458 14.97 0.30 1.49
C LEU A 458 15.55 0.66 2.86
N LYS A 459 16.70 0.15 3.30
CA LYS A 459 17.38 0.58 4.54
C LYS A 459 17.94 2.01 4.48
N GLY A 460 18.32 2.52 3.30
CA GLY A 460 18.82 3.88 3.06
C GLY A 460 17.68 4.90 2.96
N LEU A 461 16.49 4.44 2.55
CA LEU A 461 15.22 5.15 2.67
C LEU A 461 14.55 4.93 4.04
N GLN A 462 15.06 3.99 4.86
CA GLN A 462 14.63 3.85 6.25
C GLN A 462 15.42 4.84 7.07
N PRO A 463 14.75 5.81 7.69
CA PRO A 463 15.47 6.68 8.60
C PRO A 463 16.13 5.88 9.71
N SER A 464 17.44 6.04 9.85
CA SER A 464 18.20 5.43 10.94
C SER A 464 17.80 6.12 12.25
N PRO A 465 17.40 5.38 13.29
CA PRO A 465 17.08 5.98 14.59
C PRO A 465 18.28 6.76 15.13
N LYS A 466 18.07 8.05 15.45
CA LYS A 466 19.10 8.94 15.98
C LYS A 466 18.89 9.17 17.47
N VAL A 467 19.88 8.88 18.30
CA VAL A 467 19.80 9.17 19.74
C VAL A 467 20.08 10.65 20.00
N VAL A 468 19.06 11.36 20.50
CA VAL A 468 19.04 12.83 20.59
C VAL A 468 19.35 13.36 21.99
N THR A 469 19.19 12.54 23.04
CA THR A 469 19.48 12.89 24.44
C THR A 469 20.99 12.90 24.75
N SER A 470 21.36 13.49 25.88
CA SER A 470 22.72 13.47 26.45
C SER A 470 23.20 12.05 26.73
N SER A 471 22.36 11.22 27.36
CA SER A 471 22.56 9.77 27.43
C SER A 471 22.46 9.19 26.02
N LYS A 472 23.55 8.54 25.56
CA LYS A 472 23.64 7.92 24.23
C LYS A 472 23.42 6.41 24.24
N THR A 473 23.40 5.80 25.41
CA THR A 473 23.37 4.35 25.55
C THR A 473 21.93 3.83 25.56
N ILE A 474 21.64 2.92 24.63
CA ILE A 474 20.44 2.08 24.63
C ILE A 474 20.93 0.63 24.71
N PRO A 475 20.83 -0.05 25.87
CA PRO A 475 21.23 -1.45 26.00
C PRO A 475 20.43 -2.35 25.06
N ASP A 476 21.00 -3.48 24.62
CA ASP A 476 20.36 -4.44 23.70
C ASP A 476 18.94 -4.85 24.13
N LYS A 477 18.74 -5.03 25.45
CA LYS A 477 17.45 -5.38 26.02
C LYS A 477 16.42 -4.26 25.83
N ALA A 478 16.82 -3.02 26.09
CA ALA A 478 15.99 -1.84 25.85
C ALA A 478 15.73 -1.62 24.36
N GLN A 479 16.72 -1.91 23.50
CA GLN A 479 16.54 -1.84 22.06
C GLN A 479 15.49 -2.84 21.58
N LYS A 480 15.51 -4.09 22.08
CA LYS A 480 14.47 -5.10 21.80
C LYS A 480 13.10 -4.64 22.27
N ASP A 481 13.03 -4.03 23.46
CA ASP A 481 11.78 -3.51 24.01
C ASP A 481 11.23 -2.34 23.16
N LEU A 482 12.07 -1.39 22.75
CA LEU A 482 11.68 -0.30 21.85
C LEU A 482 11.20 -0.83 20.49
N ILE A 483 11.93 -1.79 19.89
CA ILE A 483 11.54 -2.43 18.62
C ILE A 483 10.17 -3.09 18.78
N LEU A 484 9.95 -3.86 19.85
CA LEU A 484 8.67 -4.50 20.13
C LEU A 484 7.53 -3.47 20.25
N ALA A 485 7.74 -2.40 21.02
CA ALA A 485 6.75 -1.34 21.18
C ALA A 485 6.45 -0.64 19.84
N SER A 486 7.47 -0.30 19.05
CA SER A 486 7.31 0.32 17.74
C SER A 486 6.58 -0.60 16.74
N ILE A 487 6.86 -1.91 16.75
CA ILE A 487 6.12 -2.88 15.92
C ILE A 487 4.67 -2.96 16.37
N ALA A 488 4.40 -3.03 17.68
CA ALA A 488 3.05 -3.13 18.20
C ALA A 488 2.19 -1.90 17.81
N ILE A 489 2.71 -0.69 18.01
CA ILE A 489 1.97 0.54 17.70
C ILE A 489 1.79 0.76 16.20
N LYS A 490 2.72 0.29 15.36
CA LYS A 490 2.57 0.32 13.89
C LYS A 490 1.29 -0.38 13.40
N TYR A 491 0.83 -1.38 14.14
CA TYR A 491 -0.39 -2.14 13.83
C TYR A 491 -1.53 -1.83 14.81
N THR A 492 -1.43 -0.74 15.57
CA THR A 492 -2.44 -0.29 16.51
C THR A 492 -3.13 0.94 15.94
N GLN A 493 -4.46 0.96 15.97
CA GLN A 493 -5.28 2.09 15.51
C GLN A 493 -4.80 3.41 16.13
N SER A 494 -4.54 4.40 15.29
CA SER A 494 -3.94 5.68 15.68
C SER A 494 -4.96 6.65 16.29
N ASN A 495 -4.54 7.55 17.18
CA ASN A 495 -3.17 7.70 17.68
C ASN A 495 -2.85 6.65 18.76
N SER A 496 -1.63 6.11 18.71
CA SER A 496 -1.20 5.00 19.57
C SER A 496 0.14 5.23 20.26
N VAL A 497 0.22 4.72 21.50
CA VAL A 497 1.42 4.73 22.36
C VAL A 497 1.55 3.37 23.02
N GLY A 498 2.75 2.80 22.97
CA GLY A 498 3.06 1.47 23.48
C GLY A 498 4.16 1.51 24.52
N TYR A 499 3.96 0.78 25.62
CA TYR A 499 4.96 0.54 26.65
C TYR A 499 5.34 -0.94 26.63
N SER A 500 6.64 -1.21 26.69
CA SER A 500 7.20 -2.55 26.72
C SER A 500 8.27 -2.68 27.79
N LYS A 501 8.45 -3.91 28.27
CA LYS A 501 9.49 -4.29 29.22
C LYS A 501 9.74 -5.78 29.13
N ASN A 502 11.00 -6.21 29.15
CA ASN A 502 11.41 -7.62 29.18
C ASN A 502 10.84 -8.46 28.01
N GLY A 503 10.78 -7.89 26.81
CA GLY A 503 10.31 -8.55 25.59
C GLY A 503 8.79 -8.72 25.51
N MET A 504 8.01 -7.98 26.31
CA MET A 504 6.55 -7.99 26.26
C MET A 504 5.96 -6.58 26.30
N MET A 505 4.77 -6.44 25.70
CA MET A 505 3.95 -5.24 25.86
C MET A 505 3.31 -5.23 27.26
N VAL A 506 3.45 -4.12 27.96
CA VAL A 506 2.90 -3.92 29.31
C VAL A 506 1.79 -2.86 29.35
N GLY A 507 1.68 -2.02 28.31
CA GLY A 507 0.57 -1.09 28.14
C GLY A 507 0.46 -0.60 26.70
N VAL A 508 -0.77 -0.46 26.19
CA VAL A 508 -1.04 0.05 24.84
C VAL A 508 -2.26 0.97 24.87
N GLY A 509 -2.10 2.16 24.31
CA GLY A 509 -3.17 3.10 24.00
C GLY A 509 -3.45 3.08 22.51
N ALA A 510 -4.73 3.09 22.14
CA ALA A 510 -5.18 2.95 20.76
C ALA A 510 -6.37 3.90 20.50
N GLY A 511 -6.46 4.43 19.29
CA GLY A 511 -7.60 5.21 18.80
C GLY A 511 -7.84 6.53 19.53
N GLN A 512 -6.83 7.06 20.24
CA GLN A 512 -6.99 8.31 20.98
C GLN A 512 -6.75 9.51 20.07
N GLN A 513 -7.43 10.62 20.35
CA GLN A 513 -7.28 11.86 19.59
C GLN A 513 -6.13 12.73 20.13
N SER A 514 -5.95 12.73 21.45
CA SER A 514 -4.91 13.47 22.18
C SER A 514 -3.72 12.56 22.53
N ARG A 515 -2.50 13.04 22.27
CA ARG A 515 -1.27 12.26 22.51
C ARG A 515 -1.05 12.01 23.99
N VAL A 516 -1.16 13.04 24.83
CA VAL A 516 -0.97 12.91 26.28
C VAL A 516 -2.03 12.01 26.90
N ASP A 517 -3.26 12.03 26.39
CA ASP A 517 -4.32 11.12 26.88
C ASP A 517 -4.05 9.67 26.45
N CYS A 518 -3.46 9.46 25.27
CA CYS A 518 -2.97 8.15 24.86
C CYS A 518 -1.85 7.64 25.78
N VAL A 519 -0.89 8.50 26.12
CA VAL A 519 0.19 8.20 27.10
C VAL A 519 -0.38 7.83 28.46
N LYS A 520 -1.34 8.62 28.98
CA LYS A 520 -2.00 8.37 30.26
C LYS A 520 -2.81 7.07 30.25
N LEU A 521 -3.60 6.83 29.20
CA LEU A 521 -4.42 5.62 29.06
C LEU A 521 -3.55 4.37 28.99
N ALA A 522 -2.52 4.37 28.15
CA ALA A 522 -1.56 3.30 28.07
C ALA A 522 -0.82 3.11 29.41
N GLY A 523 -0.45 4.21 30.07
CA GLY A 523 0.19 4.21 31.38
C GLY A 523 -0.65 3.62 32.50
N ARG A 524 -1.97 3.84 32.52
CA ARG A 524 -2.88 3.18 33.47
C ARG A 524 -2.79 1.66 33.35
N LYS A 525 -2.71 1.13 32.12
CA LYS A 525 -2.53 -0.32 31.89
C LYS A 525 -1.19 -0.83 32.42
N VAL A 526 -0.12 -0.04 32.28
CA VAL A 526 1.20 -0.37 32.87
C VAL A 526 1.11 -0.43 34.40
N ALA A 527 0.47 0.56 35.02
CA ALA A 527 0.29 0.58 36.48
C ALA A 527 -0.50 -0.64 36.97
N THR A 528 -1.63 -0.95 36.32
CA THR A 528 -2.44 -2.14 36.65
C THR A 528 -1.65 -3.43 36.41
N TRP A 529 -0.88 -3.53 35.32
CA TRP A 529 0.00 -4.67 35.06
C TRP A 529 1.03 -4.86 36.18
N TRP A 530 1.70 -3.79 36.60
CA TRP A 530 2.73 -3.85 37.64
C TRP A 530 2.13 -4.19 39.01
N LEU A 531 1.01 -3.59 39.38
CA LEU A 531 0.34 -3.85 40.66
C LEU A 531 -0.15 -5.29 40.80
N ARG A 532 -0.31 -6.06 39.71
CA ARG A 532 -0.57 -7.51 39.79
C ARG A 532 0.54 -8.29 40.49
N PHE A 533 1.75 -7.74 40.56
CA PHE A 533 2.88 -8.34 41.27
C PHE A 533 2.96 -7.93 42.74
N HIS A 534 2.11 -7.01 43.21
CA HIS A 534 2.08 -6.58 44.60
C HIS A 534 1.77 -7.77 45.53
N PRO A 535 2.46 -7.93 46.68
CA PRO A 535 2.26 -9.05 47.60
C PRO A 535 0.79 -9.26 48.01
N LYS A 536 0.07 -8.19 48.38
CA LYS A 536 -1.38 -8.26 48.69
C LYS A 536 -2.24 -8.77 47.52
N VAL A 537 -1.89 -8.44 46.27
CA VAL A 537 -2.65 -8.89 45.09
C VAL A 537 -2.37 -10.36 44.76
N LYS A 538 -1.10 -10.78 44.87
CA LYS A 538 -0.71 -12.18 44.68
C LYS A 538 -1.28 -13.08 45.77
N GLY A 539 -1.31 -12.58 47.01
CA GLY A 539 -1.76 -13.26 48.22
C GLY A 539 -3.25 -13.13 48.53
N LEU A 540 -4.09 -12.68 47.58
CA LEU A 540 -5.54 -12.64 47.80
C LEU A 540 -6.09 -14.03 48.20
N PRO A 541 -6.87 -14.13 49.29
CA PRO A 541 -7.31 -15.40 49.87
C PRO A 541 -8.51 -15.98 49.13
N PHE A 542 -8.31 -16.42 47.90
CA PHE A 542 -9.39 -17.01 47.08
C PHE A 542 -9.87 -18.34 47.64
N LYS A 543 -11.20 -18.54 47.70
CA LYS A 543 -11.80 -19.83 48.04
C LYS A 543 -11.37 -20.93 47.06
N ASP A 544 -11.38 -22.16 47.56
CA ASP A 544 -11.22 -23.34 46.71
C ASP A 544 -12.34 -23.43 45.67
N GLY A 545 -11.98 -23.82 44.45
CA GLY A 545 -12.93 -23.95 43.34
C GLY A 545 -13.23 -22.66 42.54
N VAL A 546 -12.80 -21.48 42.99
CA VAL A 546 -12.98 -20.23 42.22
C VAL A 546 -12.25 -20.31 40.88
N LYS A 547 -12.98 -20.11 39.77
CA LYS A 547 -12.45 -20.27 38.42
C LYS A 547 -11.35 -19.25 38.15
N ARG A 548 -10.43 -19.61 37.25
CA ARG A 548 -9.31 -18.76 36.86
C ARG A 548 -9.76 -17.37 36.38
N GLN A 549 -10.84 -17.28 35.62
CA GLN A 549 -11.35 -16.01 35.10
C GLN A 549 -11.85 -15.09 36.22
N ASP A 550 -12.57 -15.65 37.20
CA ASP A 550 -13.09 -14.90 38.34
C ASP A 550 -11.95 -14.37 39.22
N ARG A 551 -10.89 -15.18 39.40
CA ARG A 551 -9.65 -14.73 40.08
C ARG A 551 -8.99 -13.55 39.36
N VAL A 552 -8.97 -13.55 38.02
CA VAL A 552 -8.40 -12.46 37.22
C VAL A 552 -9.24 -11.19 37.36
N ASN A 553 -10.55 -11.29 37.20
CA ASN A 553 -11.47 -10.16 37.33
C ASN A 553 -11.39 -9.56 38.74
N ALA A 554 -11.40 -10.41 39.77
CA ALA A 554 -11.36 -9.97 41.15
C ALA A 554 -10.06 -9.24 41.50
N ARG A 555 -8.91 -9.70 40.98
CA ARG A 555 -7.62 -8.99 41.12
C ARG A 555 -7.62 -7.63 40.44
N VAL A 556 -8.23 -7.49 39.26
CA VAL A 556 -8.27 -6.20 38.54
C VAL A 556 -9.10 -5.20 39.32
N ARG A 557 -10.31 -5.56 39.75
CA ARG A 557 -11.17 -4.70 40.60
C ARG A 557 -10.46 -4.27 41.89
N TYR A 558 -9.81 -5.23 42.56
CA TYR A 558 -9.00 -4.93 43.76
C TYR A 558 -7.90 -3.88 43.51
N ILE A 559 -7.21 -3.96 42.36
CA ILE A 559 -6.18 -2.98 41.99
C ILE A 559 -6.81 -1.63 41.67
N GLU A 560 -7.91 -1.60 40.93
CA GLU A 560 -8.60 -0.38 40.50
C GLU A 560 -9.20 0.39 41.67
N GLY A 561 -9.55 -0.31 42.76
CA GLY A 561 -10.14 0.31 43.95
C GLY A 561 -11.53 0.86 43.65
N ASP A 562 -12.22 0.32 42.64
CA ASP A 562 -13.63 0.59 42.37
C ASP A 562 -14.56 0.01 43.45
N MET A 563 -13.97 -0.55 44.51
CA MET A 563 -14.60 -1.14 45.71
C MET A 563 -14.28 -0.38 47.03
N GLU A 564 -13.79 0.88 46.98
CA GLU A 564 -13.92 1.92 48.06
C GLU A 564 -15.14 2.91 47.99
N GLU A 565 -15.80 3.10 49.14
CA GLU A 565 -17.11 3.69 49.53
C GLU A 565 -17.78 4.84 48.72
N LEU A 566 -17.18 5.41 47.69
CA LEU A 566 -17.56 6.73 47.15
C LEU A 566 -18.26 6.75 45.78
N ARG A 567 -18.76 5.62 45.24
CA ARG A 567 -19.48 5.62 43.95
C ARG A 567 -20.65 4.63 43.90
N HIS A 568 -21.87 5.16 43.85
CA HIS A 568 -23.14 4.53 43.43
C HIS A 568 -23.93 3.64 44.43
N VAL A 569 -25.26 3.69 44.27
CA VAL A 569 -26.30 2.94 45.01
C VAL A 569 -26.23 1.41 44.79
N LEU A 570 -25.48 0.93 43.80
CA LEU A 570 -25.30 -0.50 43.46
C LEU A 570 -24.09 -1.15 44.15
N TRP A 571 -23.32 -0.36 44.89
CA TRP A 571 -22.10 -0.73 45.58
C TRP A 571 -22.17 -2.03 46.39
N GLU A 572 -23.13 -2.09 47.31
CA GLU A 572 -23.17 -3.14 48.32
C GLU A 572 -23.45 -4.51 47.70
N ALA A 573 -24.28 -4.53 46.64
CA ALA A 573 -24.60 -5.74 45.89
C ALA A 573 -23.37 -6.29 45.15
N GLU A 574 -22.65 -5.42 44.42
CA GLU A 574 -21.44 -5.82 43.70
C GLU A 574 -20.31 -6.23 44.64
N ARG A 575 -20.16 -5.53 45.77
CA ARG A 575 -19.20 -5.85 46.82
C ARG A 575 -19.49 -7.19 47.45
N THR A 576 -20.76 -7.45 47.78
CA THR A 576 -21.20 -8.74 48.32
C THR A 576 -20.88 -9.87 47.36
N GLU A 577 -21.17 -9.71 46.06
CA GLU A 577 -20.85 -10.72 45.05
C GLU A 577 -19.35 -10.93 44.89
N TRP A 578 -18.57 -9.84 44.85
CA TRP A 578 -17.11 -9.91 44.74
C TRP A 578 -16.47 -10.61 45.95
N LEU A 579 -16.97 -10.36 47.16
CA LEU A 579 -16.50 -10.98 48.41
C LEU A 579 -16.73 -12.50 48.46
N LYS A 580 -17.69 -13.04 47.70
CA LYS A 580 -17.91 -14.50 47.62
C LYS A 580 -16.69 -15.26 47.11
N ASN A 581 -15.80 -14.59 46.36
CA ASN A 581 -14.57 -15.19 45.84
C ASN A 581 -13.51 -15.48 46.90
N PHE A 582 -13.64 -14.96 48.13
CA PHE A 582 -12.57 -15.02 49.14
C PHE A 582 -12.97 -15.72 50.43
N ASP A 583 -12.04 -16.44 51.06
CA ASP A 583 -12.24 -17.08 52.37
C ASP A 583 -12.37 -16.04 53.49
N SER A 584 -11.69 -14.90 53.35
CA SER A 584 -11.80 -13.73 54.22
C SER A 584 -11.79 -12.45 53.38
N PRO A 585 -12.48 -11.38 53.82
CA PRO A 585 -12.45 -10.09 53.14
C PRO A 585 -11.01 -9.56 53.08
N PRO A 586 -10.43 -9.34 51.88
CA PRO A 586 -9.07 -8.84 51.78
C PRO A 586 -9.01 -7.35 52.15
N GLU A 587 -7.97 -6.95 52.88
CA GLU A 587 -7.70 -5.54 53.15
C GLU A 587 -7.49 -4.75 51.85
N PRO A 588 -8.06 -3.54 51.70
CA PRO A 588 -7.84 -2.72 50.52
C PRO A 588 -6.36 -2.38 50.29
N LEU A 589 -6.02 -2.14 49.02
CA LEU A 589 -4.71 -1.64 48.64
C LEU A 589 -4.74 -0.10 48.66
N THR A 590 -4.07 0.50 49.64
CA THR A 590 -4.10 1.96 49.86
C THR A 590 -3.36 2.72 48.74
N ALA A 591 -3.68 4.00 48.57
CA ALA A 591 -3.01 4.85 47.59
C ALA A 591 -1.48 4.96 47.84
N GLU A 592 -1.06 4.98 49.10
CA GLU A 592 0.35 5.03 49.49
C GLU A 592 1.10 3.72 49.16
N GLU A 593 0.50 2.57 49.43
CA GLU A 593 1.04 1.26 49.02
C GLU A 593 1.17 1.16 47.50
N LYS A 594 0.14 1.59 46.75
CA LYS A 594 0.18 1.62 45.27
C LYS A 594 1.34 2.48 44.79
N SER A 595 1.45 3.71 45.31
CA SER A 595 2.49 4.67 44.94
C SER A 595 3.89 4.14 45.24
N THR A 596 4.09 3.58 46.44
CA THR A 596 5.36 3.02 46.88
C THR A 596 5.79 1.84 46.02
N PHE A 597 4.86 0.94 45.69
CA PHE A 597 5.17 -0.21 44.85
C PHE A 597 5.45 0.18 43.39
N LEU A 598 4.74 1.18 42.86
CA LEU A 598 4.96 1.70 41.52
C LEU A 598 6.35 2.35 41.37
N LYS A 599 6.90 2.96 42.42
CA LYS A 599 8.29 3.49 42.40
C LYS A 599 9.34 2.40 42.14
N GLY A 600 9.04 1.13 42.42
CA GLY A 600 9.92 0.00 42.12
C GLY A 600 9.92 -0.45 40.65
N LEU A 601 9.06 0.13 39.81
CA LEU A 601 9.06 -0.13 38.37
C LEU A 601 10.16 0.72 37.70
N ASP A 602 11.07 0.07 36.99
CA ASP A 602 12.15 0.71 36.22
C ASP A 602 12.33 0.06 34.83
N ASP A 603 13.29 0.48 34.01
CA ASP A 603 13.66 -0.14 32.72
C ASP A 603 12.48 -0.33 31.75
N VAL A 604 11.51 0.58 31.76
CA VAL A 604 10.39 0.55 30.81
C VAL A 604 10.78 1.32 29.54
N ALA A 605 10.43 0.76 28.40
CA ALA A 605 10.54 1.41 27.10
C ALA A 605 9.16 1.93 26.66
N ILE A 606 9.13 3.10 26.05
CA ILE A 606 7.93 3.69 25.45
C ILE A 606 8.18 4.02 23.98
N SER A 607 7.22 3.73 23.11
CA SER A 607 7.22 4.13 21.70
C SER A 607 5.93 4.83 21.33
N SER A 608 6.02 5.90 20.52
CA SER A 608 4.88 6.65 19.99
C SER A 608 4.83 6.61 18.46
N ASP A 609 3.63 6.48 17.89
CA ASP A 609 3.43 6.39 16.43
C ASP A 609 3.61 7.75 15.71
N ALA A 610 3.49 8.86 16.45
CA ALA A 610 3.87 10.20 16.02
C ALA A 610 4.65 10.93 17.11
N PHE A 611 5.10 12.15 16.81
CA PHE A 611 5.91 12.92 17.74
C PHE A 611 5.13 13.26 19.03
N PHE A 612 5.85 13.52 20.12
CA PHE A 612 5.28 14.11 21.33
C PHE A 612 5.18 15.62 21.16
N PRO A 613 3.96 16.21 21.21
CA PRO A 613 3.80 17.64 21.02
C PRO A 613 4.43 18.48 22.14
N PHE A 614 4.42 17.98 23.39
CA PHE A 614 4.90 18.69 24.58
C PHE A 614 5.58 17.74 25.58
N ARG A 615 6.30 18.31 26.56
CA ARG A 615 7.03 17.56 27.60
C ARG A 615 6.14 16.76 28.56
N ASP A 616 4.86 17.11 28.67
CA ASP A 616 3.89 16.50 29.58
C ASP A 616 3.79 14.98 29.41
N SER A 617 3.95 14.49 28.18
CA SER A 617 4.01 13.08 27.84
C SER A 617 5.18 12.37 28.53
N ILE A 618 6.34 13.03 28.61
CA ILE A 618 7.53 12.52 29.31
C ILE A 618 7.33 12.62 30.84
N ASP A 619 6.76 13.73 31.33
CA ASP A 619 6.45 13.93 32.75
C ASP A 619 5.44 12.90 33.30
N HIS A 620 4.57 12.36 32.43
CA HIS A 620 3.71 11.23 32.76
C HIS A 620 4.45 9.89 32.68
N ALA A 621 5.22 9.66 31.63
CA ALA A 621 5.96 8.42 31.42
C ALA A 621 6.98 8.14 32.54
N THR A 622 7.66 9.16 33.07
CA THR A 622 8.66 8.99 34.12
C THR A 622 8.11 8.37 35.40
N ARG A 623 6.81 8.51 35.68
CA ARG A 623 6.16 7.95 36.87
C ARG A 623 5.99 6.42 36.80
N LEU A 624 6.27 5.84 35.65
CA LEU A 624 6.10 4.43 35.34
C LEU A 624 7.43 3.74 35.00
N GLY A 625 8.55 4.27 35.50
CA GLY A 625 9.86 3.64 35.31
C GLY A 625 10.40 3.71 33.89
N VAL A 626 9.92 4.65 33.07
CA VAL A 626 10.40 4.78 31.69
C VAL A 626 11.84 5.29 31.68
N LYS A 627 12.71 4.58 30.98
CA LYS A 627 14.12 4.94 30.75
C LYS A 627 14.47 5.11 29.28
N PHE A 628 13.67 4.55 28.38
CA PHE A 628 13.95 4.50 26.95
C PHE A 628 12.74 4.97 26.15
N VAL A 629 12.95 5.90 25.23
CA VAL A 629 11.87 6.55 24.45
C VAL A 629 12.16 6.46 22.96
N ALA A 630 11.17 6.03 22.16
CA ALA A 630 11.20 6.12 20.70
C ALA A 630 10.03 6.94 20.16
N GLN A 631 10.33 7.89 19.29
CA GLN A 631 9.34 8.69 18.57
C GLN A 631 9.91 9.13 17.21
N PRO A 632 9.11 9.53 16.21
CA PRO A 632 9.66 10.01 14.94
C PRO A 632 10.46 11.31 15.06
N GLY A 633 10.12 12.20 15.99
CA GLY A 633 10.57 13.60 15.98
C GLY A 633 9.77 14.44 14.96
N GLY A 634 10.05 15.74 14.92
CA GLY A 634 9.37 16.72 14.05
C GLY A 634 8.40 17.65 14.78
N SER A 635 8.43 17.71 16.12
CA SER A 635 7.66 18.71 16.88
C SER A 635 8.41 20.05 16.91
N VAL A 636 7.67 21.16 16.88
CA VAL A 636 8.25 22.50 17.15
C VAL A 636 8.84 22.56 18.57
N ALA A 637 8.32 21.76 19.51
CA ALA A 637 8.79 21.68 20.88
C ALA A 637 9.74 20.50 21.16
N ASP A 638 10.34 19.89 20.13
CA ASP A 638 11.24 18.72 20.30
C ASP A 638 12.37 19.00 21.29
N LYS A 639 12.91 20.22 21.32
CA LYS A 639 13.95 20.62 22.29
C LYS A 639 13.47 20.46 23.73
N GLU A 640 12.26 20.93 24.04
CA GLU A 640 11.68 20.85 25.38
C GLU A 640 11.44 19.39 25.81
N VAL A 641 11.00 18.55 24.87
CA VAL A 641 10.78 17.11 25.09
C VAL A 641 12.10 16.38 25.33
N ILE A 642 13.16 16.72 24.57
CA ILE A 642 14.52 16.17 24.77
C ILE A 642 15.08 16.60 26.12
N ASP A 643 14.92 17.88 26.50
CA ASP A 643 15.39 18.42 27.78
C ASP A 643 14.67 17.76 28.97
N ALA A 644 13.39 17.46 28.83
CA ALA A 644 12.66 16.66 29.82
C ALA A 644 13.24 15.24 29.97
N CYS A 645 13.53 14.55 28.86
CA CYS A 645 14.20 13.25 28.91
C CYS A 645 15.58 13.33 29.57
N ASN A 646 16.38 14.35 29.25
CA ASN A 646 17.67 14.58 29.89
C ASN A 646 17.53 14.79 31.40
N THR A 647 16.56 15.59 31.83
CA THR A 647 16.27 15.87 33.24
C THR A 647 15.96 14.60 34.03
N TYR A 648 15.22 13.66 33.43
CA TYR A 648 14.86 12.40 34.07
C TYR A 648 15.84 11.25 33.81
N GLY A 649 16.96 11.52 33.12
CA GLY A 649 17.96 10.50 32.78
C GLY A 649 17.44 9.42 31.83
N MET A 650 16.57 9.79 30.90
CA MET A 650 16.06 8.90 29.85
C MET A 650 16.89 9.01 28.57
N THR A 651 16.98 7.91 27.83
CA THR A 651 17.55 7.90 26.47
C THR A 651 16.43 7.94 25.43
N MET A 652 16.45 8.93 24.53
CA MET A 652 15.46 9.08 23.45
C MET A 652 16.08 8.89 22.07
N ALA A 653 15.42 8.07 21.24
CA ALA A 653 15.74 7.88 19.83
C ALA A 653 14.65 8.48 18.93
N PHE A 654 15.06 9.34 18.00
CA PHE A 654 14.24 9.80 16.89
C PHE A 654 14.29 8.80 15.75
N THR A 655 13.18 8.13 15.46
CA THR A 655 13.09 7.12 14.40
C THR A 655 12.94 7.74 13.01
N GLN A 656 12.54 9.01 12.91
CA GLN A 656 12.04 9.70 11.71
C GLN A 656 10.96 8.93 10.92
N LEU A 657 10.31 7.96 11.56
CA LEU A 657 9.29 7.13 10.93
C LEU A 657 7.97 7.28 11.69
N ARG A 658 7.01 7.95 11.05
CA ARG A 658 5.63 8.02 11.54
C ARG A 658 4.90 6.71 11.24
N LEU A 659 4.19 6.19 12.23
CA LEU A 659 3.59 4.84 12.22
C LEU A 659 2.06 4.87 12.30
N PHE A 660 1.41 5.84 11.65
CA PHE A 660 -0.05 5.92 11.66
C PHE A 660 -0.72 4.69 11.02
N HIS A 661 -1.81 4.25 11.65
CA HIS A 661 -2.64 3.15 11.21
C HIS A 661 -4.12 3.51 11.44
N HIS A 662 -4.90 3.53 10.38
CA HIS A 662 -6.35 3.80 10.38
C HIS A 662 -7.05 2.59 9.77
#